data_AF-Q5YRC2-F1
#
_entry.id   AF-Q5YRC2-F1
#
_cell.length_a   1.000
_cell.length_b   1.000
_cell.length_c   1.000
_cell.angle_alpha   90.00
_cell.angle_beta   90.00
_cell.angle_gamma   90.00
#
_symmetry.space_group_name_H-M   'P 1'
#
loop_
_entity.id
_entity.type
_entity.pdbx_description
1 polymer ?
#
loop_
_entity_poly.entity_id
_entity_poly.type
_entity_poly.pdbx_seq_one_letter_code
_entity_poly.pdbx_strand_id
1 'polypeptide(L)'
;MITDPGAGSAGLWAHSHMTATGDAQVGQQIGAQFVDSVFHGTSIYCTSSDDPPDHQHRVARTLLDGGNPRRAEEILAGLLGKGEITTERAYFYVLAVLSDRPFTEITADLTDAIHHAMRGVEPLPRDEWRDALDVVDMLLRYAHAEFEESGAAGELAVALDTFGGLTARRQDEIDRHLNLILSGAVQERLSGLRKYRVAARRMDGDRAARAWKFFEAEPRPPMRWPITPAPASAGDWRDAVIGSVATLASIGCLVVAGSMMGVVIGMVFAVVGGLLAFRGTAACQAYARHGYSVWWNYQVYPHQQETAFDRMVDQCFRDAGQTAEWEMTAGYRAYLKRRLQWQYGPAVHPGELRWLVRWHAARSARLRSSPPATPPEIHRANNLRIAGVLGWAFGVVIVLMSGNVVAAVLAGGSWLAIRGIAAIVAVTPARHLLDRGADALLADEWTEYQRWTAVLADRPSDAEMEHWLAMDKAYLRDEALRRANLRERDLVTYVVLTEPAPFARKGRVTNGPTRYEAYHVYVFLLTRYGMRTTRTFLRVTTGETTNEQREMFTYDAVASASVVEKRSRIFGTDGRLAADRHIGREFRLTLVNGTCIAEVRENSRARSDDAANGPLDEDDEAPNSRFDSALRVLEAVATEGRDWIARDLERRRRWARNWVGDQASDDRSGPRMNLVR
;
A
#
# COMPACT_ATOMS: atom_id res chain seq x y z
N MET A 1 14.62 -46.84 -49.38
CA MET A 1 14.77 -47.80 -48.27
C MET A 1 14.67 -46.99 -46.99
N ILE A 2 13.62 -47.28 -46.21
CA ILE A 2 13.33 -46.86 -44.82
C ILE A 2 12.76 -45.44 -44.60
N THR A 3 11.81 -45.42 -43.67
CA THR A 3 10.65 -44.59 -43.34
C THR A 3 10.84 -43.68 -42.11
N ASP A 4 10.20 -42.49 -42.14
CA ASP A 4 9.40 -41.82 -41.06
C ASP A 4 10.14 -41.10 -39.86
N PRO A 5 9.44 -40.39 -38.93
CA PRO A 5 9.07 -38.95 -38.95
C PRO A 5 9.43 -38.16 -37.65
N GLY A 6 9.01 -36.88 -37.52
CA GLY A 6 8.81 -36.26 -36.18
C GLY A 6 8.87 -34.73 -36.05
N ALA A 7 7.68 -34.11 -36.01
CA ALA A 7 7.17 -32.98 -35.20
C ALA A 7 8.09 -31.91 -34.56
N GLY A 8 7.60 -30.65 -34.55
CA GLY A 8 7.94 -29.69 -33.50
C GLY A 8 7.73 -28.21 -33.84
N SER A 9 6.49 -27.77 -33.98
CA SER A 9 6.10 -26.35 -34.13
C SER A 9 6.41 -25.54 -32.86
N ALA A 10 7.33 -24.56 -32.99
CA ALA A 10 7.69 -23.63 -31.93
C ALA A 10 6.63 -22.51 -31.77
N GLY A 11 5.98 -22.48 -30.61
CA GLY A 11 5.18 -21.36 -30.16
C GLY A 11 6.06 -20.15 -29.82
N LEU A 12 5.65 -18.97 -30.27
CA LEU A 12 6.34 -17.71 -30.06
C LEU A 12 6.14 -17.24 -28.60
N TRP A 13 7.09 -17.59 -27.73
CA TRP A 13 7.24 -16.94 -26.43
C TRP A 13 8.18 -15.74 -26.66
N ALA A 14 7.73 -14.53 -26.35
CA ALA A 14 8.61 -13.37 -26.33
C ALA A 14 9.58 -13.50 -25.15
N HIS A 15 10.66 -14.26 -25.36
CA HIS A 15 11.83 -14.23 -24.49
C HIS A 15 12.67 -13.02 -24.88
N SER A 16 12.73 -12.03 -24.01
CA SER A 16 13.68 -10.93 -24.10
C SER A 16 15.08 -11.50 -23.87
N HIS A 17 15.75 -11.98 -24.90
CA HIS A 17 17.14 -12.41 -24.79
C HIS A 17 18.05 -11.20 -25.03
N MET A 18 18.59 -10.61 -23.96
CA MET A 18 19.72 -9.68 -24.08
C MET A 18 21.00 -10.50 -24.27
N THR A 19 21.59 -10.44 -25.45
CA THR A 19 22.92 -10.99 -25.71
C THR A 19 23.97 -9.95 -25.34
N ALA A 20 24.76 -10.22 -24.30
CA ALA A 20 25.97 -9.46 -23.99
C ALA A 20 27.17 -10.08 -24.73
N THR A 21 27.95 -9.24 -25.42
CA THR A 21 29.21 -9.61 -26.06
C THR A 21 30.40 -9.00 -25.29
N GLY A 22 31.39 -9.82 -24.93
CA GLY A 22 32.58 -9.43 -24.16
C GLY A 22 32.45 -9.63 -22.64
N ASP A 23 33.35 -9.01 -21.86
CA ASP A 23 33.36 -8.98 -20.37
C ASP A 23 32.22 -8.13 -19.76
N ALA A 24 31.11 -7.97 -20.46
CA ALA A 24 29.95 -7.24 -19.97
C ALA A 24 29.15 -8.14 -19.01
N GLN A 25 29.31 -7.90 -17.70
CA GLN A 25 28.43 -8.49 -16.69
C GLN A 25 27.03 -7.88 -16.82
N VAL A 26 26.08 -8.66 -17.34
CA VAL A 26 24.65 -8.34 -17.19
C VAL A 26 24.29 -8.71 -15.76
N GLY A 27 24.39 -7.75 -14.85
CA GLY A 27 23.81 -7.87 -13.52
C GLY A 27 22.34 -8.26 -13.66
N GLN A 28 21.97 -9.34 -13.00
CA GLN A 28 20.62 -9.88 -12.94
C GLN A 28 19.62 -8.73 -12.67
N GLN A 29 18.94 -8.25 -13.72
CA GLN A 29 17.81 -7.33 -13.61
C GLN A 29 16.57 -8.12 -13.16
N ILE A 30 16.66 -8.79 -12.00
CA ILE A 30 15.45 -9.11 -11.25
C ILE A 30 15.04 -7.79 -10.61
N GLY A 31 14.18 -7.05 -11.32
CA GLY A 31 13.37 -6.02 -10.73
C GLY A 31 12.43 -6.66 -9.72
N ALA A 32 12.93 -7.03 -8.54
CA ALA A 32 12.11 -7.24 -7.36
C ALA A 32 11.62 -5.87 -6.91
N GLN A 33 10.69 -5.27 -7.66
CA GLN A 33 9.88 -4.19 -7.14
C GLN A 33 9.05 -4.81 -6.02
N PHE A 34 9.31 -4.37 -4.80
CA PHE A 34 8.42 -4.67 -3.69
C PHE A 34 7.01 -4.24 -4.10
N VAL A 35 6.09 -5.20 -4.02
CA VAL A 35 4.68 -4.90 -3.90
C VAL A 35 4.54 -4.24 -2.53
N ASP A 36 4.65 -2.91 -2.51
CA ASP A 36 4.45 -2.05 -1.35
C ASP A 36 3.09 -2.43 -0.74
N SER A 37 3.09 -3.06 0.45
CA SER A 37 1.87 -3.52 1.11
C SER A 37 1.53 -2.56 2.24
N VAL A 38 0.53 -1.73 2.00
CA VAL A 38 0.06 -0.75 2.98
C VAL A 38 -1.06 -1.33 3.81
N PHE A 39 -0.91 -1.25 5.13
CA PHE A 39 -1.95 -1.56 6.10
C PHE A 39 -2.47 -0.24 6.69
N HIS A 40 -3.76 0.01 6.53
CA HIS A 40 -4.43 1.14 7.18
C HIS A 40 -4.92 0.68 8.55
N GLY A 41 -4.41 1.32 9.62
CA GLY A 41 -4.67 0.95 11.01
C GLY A 41 -6.07 1.28 11.53
N THR A 42 -7.03 1.52 10.64
CA THR A 42 -8.40 1.85 11.05
C THR A 42 -9.17 0.58 11.38
N SER A 43 -9.65 0.45 12.62
CA SER A 43 -10.39 -0.71 13.14
C SER A 43 -11.85 -0.79 12.67
N ILE A 44 -12.10 -0.55 11.38
CA ILE A 44 -13.46 -0.43 10.83
C ILE A 44 -14.17 -1.79 10.79
N TYR A 45 -13.41 -2.88 10.67
CA TYR A 45 -13.92 -4.24 10.50
C TYR A 45 -13.81 -5.12 11.75
N CYS A 46 -13.41 -4.54 12.88
CA CYS A 46 -13.28 -5.29 14.13
C CYS A 46 -14.64 -5.41 14.83
N THR A 47 -15.06 -6.65 15.12
CA THR A 47 -16.22 -6.93 15.96
C THR A 47 -15.85 -7.88 17.09
N SER A 48 -16.21 -7.51 18.31
CA SER A 48 -16.27 -8.45 19.44
C SER A 48 -17.68 -9.02 19.58
N SER A 49 -17.79 -10.24 20.12
CA SER A 49 -19.07 -10.86 20.46
C SER A 49 -19.89 -10.02 21.45
N ASP A 50 -19.19 -9.24 22.29
CA ASP A 50 -19.78 -8.40 23.34
C ASP A 50 -20.10 -6.97 22.87
N ASP A 51 -19.86 -6.65 21.59
CA ASP A 51 -20.16 -5.32 21.05
C ASP A 51 -21.67 -5.04 21.01
N PRO A 52 -22.10 -3.77 21.15
CA PRO A 52 -23.50 -3.40 20.97
C PRO A 52 -24.05 -3.82 19.61
N PRO A 53 -25.34 -4.20 19.51
CA PRO A 53 -25.93 -4.69 18.25
C PRO A 53 -25.87 -3.65 17.12
N ASP A 54 -25.96 -2.35 17.45
CA ASP A 54 -25.81 -1.26 16.47
C ASP A 54 -24.39 -1.13 15.93
N HIS A 55 -23.37 -1.45 16.74
CA HIS A 55 -21.99 -1.48 16.29
C HIS A 55 -21.78 -2.64 15.31
N GLN A 56 -22.23 -3.84 15.68
CA GLN A 56 -22.16 -5.03 14.83
C GLN A 56 -22.90 -4.82 13.49
N HIS A 57 -24.07 -4.18 13.51
CA HIS A 57 -24.81 -3.81 12.30
C HIS A 57 -24.00 -2.86 11.40
N ARG A 58 -23.40 -1.81 11.96
CA ARG A 58 -22.55 -0.88 11.18
C ARG A 58 -21.35 -1.58 10.56
N VAL A 59 -20.69 -2.48 11.29
CA VAL A 59 -19.56 -3.25 10.76
C VAL A 59 -20.01 -4.19 9.65
N ALA A 60 -21.12 -4.91 9.83
CA ALA A 60 -21.68 -5.78 8.80
C ALA A 60 -22.03 -5.01 7.51
N ARG A 61 -22.65 -3.84 7.64
CA ARG A 61 -22.92 -2.95 6.50
C ARG A 61 -21.63 -2.51 5.81
N THR A 62 -20.61 -2.13 6.58
CA THR A 62 -19.32 -1.71 6.03
C THR A 62 -18.62 -2.88 5.31
N LEU A 63 -18.73 -4.10 5.83
CA LEU A 63 -18.24 -5.32 5.18
C LEU A 63 -18.96 -5.59 3.86
N LEU A 64 -20.27 -5.42 3.83
CA LEU A 64 -21.07 -5.60 2.62
C LEU A 64 -20.72 -4.56 1.55
N ASP A 65 -20.63 -3.29 1.94
CA ASP A 65 -20.19 -2.18 1.07
C ASP A 65 -18.73 -2.37 0.60
N GLY A 66 -17.88 -2.96 1.45
CA GLY A 66 -16.52 -3.38 1.14
C GLY A 66 -16.43 -4.67 0.30
N GLY A 67 -17.54 -5.28 -0.11
CA GLY A 67 -17.52 -6.47 -0.97
C GLY A 67 -17.09 -7.76 -0.26
N ASN A 68 -17.30 -7.86 1.06
CA ASN A 68 -17.20 -9.09 1.83
C ASN A 68 -18.57 -9.54 2.37
N PRO A 69 -19.47 -10.03 1.50
CA PRO A 69 -20.84 -10.35 1.87
C PRO A 69 -20.97 -11.54 2.83
N ARG A 70 -20.06 -12.53 2.80
CA ARG A 70 -20.15 -13.70 3.70
C ARG A 70 -19.90 -13.33 5.15
N ARG A 71 -18.90 -12.50 5.41
CA ARG A 71 -18.65 -12.04 6.78
C ARG A 71 -19.78 -11.14 7.28
N ALA A 72 -20.36 -10.33 6.40
CA ALA A 72 -21.56 -9.55 6.71
C ALA A 72 -22.77 -10.44 7.03
N GLU A 73 -23.01 -11.50 6.24
CA GLU A 73 -24.06 -12.50 6.47
C GLU A 73 -23.91 -13.16 7.85
N GLU A 74 -22.71 -13.61 8.22
CA GLU A 74 -22.47 -14.24 9.54
C GLU A 74 -22.84 -13.32 10.71
N ILE A 75 -22.44 -12.05 10.64
CA ILE A 75 -22.74 -11.06 11.68
C ILE A 75 -24.24 -10.76 11.72
N LEU A 76 -24.87 -10.56 10.56
CA LEU A 76 -26.30 -10.24 10.46
C LEU A 76 -27.19 -11.43 10.87
N ALA A 77 -26.82 -12.65 10.48
CA ALA A 77 -27.48 -13.88 10.92
C ALA A 77 -27.42 -14.02 12.45
N GLY A 78 -26.25 -13.73 13.04
CA GLY A 78 -26.06 -13.72 14.50
C GLY A 78 -26.95 -12.69 15.21
N LEU A 79 -27.13 -11.50 14.62
CA LEU A 79 -28.04 -10.48 15.15
C LEU A 79 -29.51 -10.92 15.06
N LEU A 80 -29.94 -11.41 13.90
CA LEU A 80 -31.32 -11.89 13.71
C LEU A 80 -31.64 -13.07 14.62
N GLY A 81 -30.69 -13.99 14.82
CA GLY A 81 -30.85 -15.12 15.75
C GLY A 81 -30.98 -14.71 17.22
N LYS A 82 -30.47 -13.53 17.61
CA LYS A 82 -30.64 -12.96 18.96
C LYS A 82 -31.98 -12.22 19.15
N GLY A 83 -32.83 -12.14 18.11
CA GLY A 83 -34.12 -11.45 18.16
C GLY A 83 -34.03 -9.94 17.89
N GLU A 84 -32.86 -9.43 17.50
CA GLU A 84 -32.57 -8.03 17.24
C GLU A 84 -33.01 -7.61 15.81
N ILE A 85 -34.26 -7.91 15.45
CA ILE A 85 -34.79 -7.75 14.09
C ILE A 85 -35.23 -6.30 13.83
N THR A 86 -34.70 -5.71 12.76
CA THR A 86 -35.16 -4.45 12.19
C THR A 86 -35.35 -4.60 10.69
N THR A 87 -36.19 -3.76 10.09
CA THR A 87 -36.39 -3.68 8.63
C THR A 87 -35.07 -3.52 7.88
N GLU A 88 -34.18 -2.63 8.35
CA GLU A 88 -32.85 -2.41 7.79
C GLU A 88 -31.94 -3.65 7.91
N ARG A 89 -31.88 -4.29 9.08
CA ARG A 89 -31.04 -5.49 9.32
C ARG A 89 -31.49 -6.66 8.44
N ALA A 90 -32.79 -6.89 8.32
CA ALA A 90 -33.34 -7.94 7.48
C ALA A 90 -33.06 -7.68 5.99
N TYR A 91 -33.22 -6.44 5.53
CA TYR A 91 -32.87 -6.07 4.15
C TYR A 91 -31.40 -6.37 3.82
N PHE A 92 -30.47 -5.89 4.65
CA PHE A 92 -29.04 -6.13 4.42
C PHE A 92 -28.64 -7.59 4.61
N TYR A 93 -29.32 -8.34 5.47
CA TYR A 93 -29.11 -9.78 5.61
C TYR A 93 -29.45 -10.49 4.30
N VAL A 94 -30.64 -10.23 3.74
CA VAL A 94 -31.06 -10.82 2.47
C VAL A 94 -30.09 -10.43 1.35
N LEU A 95 -29.66 -9.17 1.27
CA LEU A 95 -28.63 -8.77 0.31
C LEU A 95 -27.32 -9.53 0.52
N ALA A 96 -26.84 -9.66 1.75
CA ALA A 96 -25.59 -10.37 2.07
C ALA A 96 -25.68 -11.86 1.71
N VAL A 97 -26.83 -12.51 1.92
CA VAL A 97 -27.06 -13.90 1.49
C VAL A 97 -26.95 -14.01 -0.02
N LEU A 98 -27.65 -13.16 -0.77
CA LEU A 98 -27.75 -13.23 -2.24
C LEU A 98 -26.49 -12.75 -2.99
N SER A 99 -25.71 -11.86 -2.38
CA SER A 99 -24.51 -11.24 -2.97
C SER A 99 -23.48 -12.25 -3.46
N ASP A 100 -22.99 -12.10 -4.69
CA ASP A 100 -21.93 -12.95 -5.25
C ASP A 100 -22.27 -14.47 -5.31
N ARG A 101 -23.50 -14.90 -4.96
CA ARG A 101 -23.93 -16.31 -5.07
C ARG A 101 -24.66 -16.56 -6.39
N PRO A 102 -24.33 -17.64 -7.12
CA PRO A 102 -25.16 -18.16 -8.19
C PRO A 102 -26.34 -18.95 -7.59
N PHE A 103 -27.39 -19.15 -8.39
CA PHE A 103 -28.57 -19.94 -7.97
C PHE A 103 -28.24 -21.32 -7.43
N THR A 104 -27.18 -21.96 -7.92
CA THR A 104 -26.77 -23.30 -7.50
C THR A 104 -26.34 -23.37 -6.04
N GLU A 105 -26.03 -22.24 -5.41
CA GLU A 105 -25.60 -22.17 -4.01
C GLU A 105 -26.71 -21.76 -3.04
N ILE A 106 -27.86 -21.32 -3.54
CA ILE A 106 -29.02 -20.99 -2.70
C ILE A 106 -29.75 -22.30 -2.39
N THR A 107 -29.41 -22.89 -1.23
CA THR A 107 -30.03 -24.12 -0.73
C THR A 107 -31.44 -23.86 -0.20
N ALA A 108 -32.18 -24.94 0.10
CA ALA A 108 -33.45 -24.84 0.81
C ALA A 108 -33.27 -24.14 2.17
N ASP A 109 -32.24 -24.53 2.95
CA ASP A 109 -31.95 -23.90 4.24
C ASP A 109 -31.73 -22.37 4.14
N LEU A 110 -31.04 -21.90 3.10
CA LEU A 110 -30.84 -20.46 2.87
C LEU A 110 -32.13 -19.77 2.43
N THR A 111 -32.97 -20.45 1.65
CA THR A 111 -34.29 -19.97 1.26
C THR A 111 -35.19 -19.80 2.48
N ASP A 112 -35.19 -20.78 3.38
CA ASP A 112 -35.97 -20.76 4.62
C ASP A 112 -35.48 -19.64 5.55
N ALA A 113 -34.16 -19.44 5.63
CA ALA A 113 -33.57 -18.35 6.39
C ALA A 113 -33.96 -16.97 5.84
N ILE A 114 -34.00 -16.80 4.51
CA ILE A 114 -34.49 -15.57 3.86
C ILE A 114 -35.98 -15.35 4.20
N HIS A 115 -36.82 -16.37 3.99
CA HIS A 115 -38.25 -16.27 4.30
C HIS A 115 -38.51 -15.99 5.79
N HIS A 116 -37.73 -16.59 6.69
CA HIS A 116 -37.81 -16.32 8.12
C HIS A 116 -37.47 -14.85 8.42
N ALA A 117 -36.39 -14.31 7.84
CA ALA A 117 -36.02 -12.91 8.01
C ALA A 117 -37.11 -11.96 7.48
N MET A 118 -37.72 -12.29 6.33
CA MET A 118 -38.79 -11.49 5.73
C MET A 118 -40.08 -11.51 6.56
N ARG A 119 -40.52 -12.69 7.01
CA ARG A 119 -41.69 -12.82 7.91
C ARG A 119 -41.50 -12.08 9.23
N GLY A 120 -40.28 -12.07 9.76
CA GLY A 120 -39.93 -11.31 10.97
C GLY A 120 -40.14 -9.80 10.85
N VAL A 121 -40.18 -9.25 9.62
CA VAL A 121 -40.36 -7.82 9.35
C VAL A 121 -41.83 -7.43 9.12
N GLU A 122 -42.71 -8.39 8.82
CA GLU A 122 -44.14 -8.13 8.59
C GLU A 122 -44.84 -7.29 9.67
N PRO A 123 -44.62 -7.54 10.99
CA PRO A 123 -45.26 -6.75 12.05
C PRO A 123 -44.65 -5.36 12.25
N LEU A 124 -43.51 -5.05 11.63
CA LEU A 124 -42.82 -3.76 11.78
C LEU A 124 -43.43 -2.68 10.86
N PRO A 125 -43.31 -1.38 11.22
CA PRO A 125 -43.78 -0.28 10.38
C PRO A 125 -43.15 -0.32 8.97
N ARG A 126 -43.92 0.12 7.95
CA ARG A 126 -43.40 0.28 6.59
C ARG A 126 -42.44 1.46 6.50
N ASP A 127 -41.28 1.21 5.93
CA ASP A 127 -40.21 2.16 5.68
C ASP A 127 -39.51 1.89 4.33
N GLU A 128 -38.51 2.70 3.99
CA GLU A 128 -37.78 2.55 2.73
C GLU A 128 -37.07 1.19 2.56
N TRP A 129 -36.75 0.53 3.67
CA TRP A 129 -36.04 -0.75 3.68
C TRP A 129 -37.00 -1.90 3.41
N ARG A 130 -38.20 -1.84 3.99
CA ARG A 130 -39.27 -2.78 3.71
C ARG A 130 -39.72 -2.67 2.25
N ASP A 131 -39.88 -1.46 1.72
CA ASP A 131 -40.20 -1.27 0.31
C ASP A 131 -39.12 -1.86 -0.62
N ALA A 132 -37.84 -1.67 -0.27
CA ALA A 132 -36.73 -2.25 -1.02
C ALA A 132 -36.67 -3.79 -0.89
N LEU A 133 -37.01 -4.34 0.28
CA LEU A 133 -37.09 -5.78 0.51
C LEU A 133 -38.24 -6.43 -0.26
N ASP A 134 -39.41 -5.78 -0.32
CA ASP A 134 -40.56 -6.20 -1.12
C ASP A 134 -40.20 -6.22 -2.62
N VAL A 135 -39.39 -5.25 -3.10
CA VAL A 135 -38.87 -5.26 -4.47
C VAL A 135 -37.91 -6.43 -4.71
N VAL A 136 -37.02 -6.73 -3.76
CA VAL A 136 -36.12 -7.90 -3.86
C VAL A 136 -36.93 -9.19 -3.95
N ASP A 137 -37.95 -9.36 -3.10
CA ASP A 137 -38.85 -10.51 -3.13
C ASP A 137 -39.56 -10.63 -4.49
N MET A 138 -40.13 -9.54 -4.98
CA MET A 138 -40.85 -9.53 -6.25
C MET A 138 -39.92 -9.84 -7.44
N LEU A 139 -38.67 -9.37 -7.41
CA LEU A 139 -37.66 -9.71 -8.42
C LEU A 139 -37.26 -11.18 -8.35
N LEU A 140 -37.14 -11.75 -7.15
CA LEU A 140 -36.90 -13.19 -6.97
C LEU A 140 -38.10 -14.00 -7.48
N ARG A 141 -39.33 -13.67 -7.05
CA ARG A 141 -40.60 -14.26 -7.54
C ARG A 141 -40.72 -14.20 -9.05
N TYR A 142 -40.36 -13.09 -9.68
CA TYR A 142 -40.35 -13.03 -11.13
C TYR A 142 -39.26 -13.92 -11.75
N ALA A 143 -38.03 -13.90 -11.19
CA ALA A 143 -36.97 -14.80 -11.62
C ALA A 143 -37.39 -16.28 -11.46
N HIS A 144 -38.35 -16.60 -10.59
CA HIS A 144 -39.01 -17.89 -10.51
C HIS A 144 -40.07 -18.09 -11.62
N ALA A 145 -40.95 -17.12 -11.84
CA ALA A 145 -42.09 -17.21 -12.75
C ALA A 145 -41.69 -17.28 -14.24
N GLU A 146 -40.52 -16.72 -14.64
CA GLU A 146 -40.01 -16.84 -16.02
C GLU A 146 -39.81 -18.31 -16.48
N PHE A 147 -39.71 -19.26 -15.54
CA PHE A 147 -39.46 -20.68 -15.82
C PHE A 147 -40.71 -21.57 -15.83
N GLU A 148 -41.87 -21.06 -15.39
CA GLU A 148 -43.17 -21.69 -15.61
C GLU A 148 -43.87 -20.97 -16.77
N GLU A 149 -44.34 -21.68 -17.80
CA GLU A 149 -44.81 -21.13 -19.09
C GLU A 149 -46.05 -20.21 -19.03
N SER A 150 -46.40 -19.63 -17.88
CA SER A 150 -47.63 -18.88 -17.62
C SER A 150 -47.39 -17.41 -17.22
N GLY A 151 -47.82 -16.47 -18.07
CA GLY A 151 -48.39 -15.16 -17.65
C GLY A 151 -47.52 -14.12 -16.92
N ALA A 152 -46.23 -14.32 -16.68
CA ALA A 152 -45.42 -13.49 -15.78
C ALA A 152 -45.07 -12.05 -16.26
N ALA A 153 -45.40 -11.68 -17.50
CA ALA A 153 -44.98 -10.39 -18.07
C ALA A 153 -45.57 -9.15 -17.35
N GLY A 154 -46.75 -9.30 -16.73
CA GLY A 154 -47.40 -8.24 -15.95
C GLY A 154 -46.72 -7.98 -14.60
N GLU A 155 -46.32 -9.04 -13.90
CA GLU A 155 -45.63 -8.95 -12.61
C GLU A 155 -44.24 -8.32 -12.74
N LEU A 156 -43.50 -8.62 -13.82
CA LEU A 156 -42.23 -7.94 -14.10
C LEU A 156 -42.40 -6.44 -14.30
N ALA A 157 -43.46 -6.02 -15.00
CA ALA A 157 -43.68 -4.60 -15.26
C ALA A 157 -43.92 -3.84 -13.94
N VAL A 158 -44.70 -4.44 -13.03
CA VAL A 158 -44.92 -3.91 -11.68
C VAL A 158 -43.60 -3.91 -10.88
N ALA A 159 -42.80 -4.97 -10.99
CA ALA A 159 -41.51 -5.06 -10.31
C ALA A 159 -40.52 -3.99 -10.74
N LEU A 160 -40.41 -3.77 -12.05
CA LEU A 160 -39.53 -2.78 -12.63
C LEU A 160 -40.00 -1.35 -12.35
N ASP A 161 -41.32 -1.10 -12.33
CA ASP A 161 -41.88 0.21 -11.98
C ASP A 161 -41.62 0.54 -10.49
N THR A 162 -41.88 -0.43 -9.61
CA THR A 162 -41.61 -0.28 -8.16
C THR A 162 -40.11 -0.11 -7.90
N PHE A 163 -39.25 -0.88 -8.58
CA PHE A 163 -37.80 -0.69 -8.53
C PHE A 163 -37.40 0.71 -8.99
N GLY A 164 -38.01 1.22 -10.07
CA GLY A 164 -37.80 2.58 -10.58
C GLY A 164 -38.19 3.69 -9.59
N GLY A 165 -39.17 3.42 -8.73
CA GLY A 165 -39.61 4.32 -7.65
C GLY A 165 -38.69 4.36 -6.42
N LEU A 166 -37.80 3.38 -6.24
CA LEU A 166 -36.84 3.37 -5.14
C LEU A 166 -35.79 4.49 -5.25
N THR A 167 -35.13 4.81 -4.15
CA THR A 167 -34.00 5.75 -4.18
C THR A 167 -32.84 5.20 -5.02
N ALA A 168 -32.06 6.09 -5.66
CA ALA A 168 -30.95 5.68 -6.51
C ALA A 168 -29.94 4.77 -5.79
N ARG A 169 -29.73 5.00 -4.48
CA ARG A 169 -28.86 4.17 -3.65
C ARG A 169 -29.36 2.74 -3.53
N ARG A 170 -30.65 2.52 -3.22
CA ARG A 170 -31.24 1.17 -3.08
C ARG A 170 -31.24 0.43 -4.41
N GLN A 171 -31.55 1.13 -5.49
CA GLN A 171 -31.47 0.54 -6.83
C GLN A 171 -30.06 0.04 -7.15
N ASP A 172 -29.01 0.79 -6.75
CA ASP A 172 -27.61 0.39 -6.96
C ASP A 172 -27.19 -0.78 -6.07
N GLU A 173 -27.66 -0.83 -4.82
CA GLU A 173 -27.42 -1.95 -3.90
C GLU A 173 -28.08 -3.24 -4.42
N ILE A 174 -29.36 -3.19 -4.80
CA ILE A 174 -30.09 -4.34 -5.35
C ILE A 174 -29.43 -4.84 -6.64
N ASP A 175 -29.16 -3.97 -7.61
CA ASP A 175 -28.52 -4.36 -8.88
C ASP A 175 -27.14 -4.99 -8.63
N ARG A 176 -26.33 -4.42 -7.73
CA ARG A 176 -25.01 -4.97 -7.40
C ARG A 176 -25.10 -6.38 -6.83
N HIS A 177 -26.00 -6.61 -5.88
CA HIS A 177 -26.03 -7.83 -5.09
C HIS A 177 -26.85 -8.95 -5.75
N LEU A 178 -27.77 -8.62 -6.66
CA LEU A 178 -28.60 -9.61 -7.38
C LEU A 178 -28.09 -9.92 -8.80
N ASN A 179 -26.98 -9.34 -9.25
CA ASN A 179 -26.50 -9.42 -10.65
C ASN A 179 -26.17 -10.82 -11.21
N LEU A 180 -25.94 -11.83 -10.35
CA LEU A 180 -25.71 -13.23 -10.73
C LEU A 180 -26.98 -14.07 -10.70
N ILE A 181 -28.00 -13.57 -10.00
CA ILE A 181 -29.31 -14.19 -9.86
C ILE A 181 -30.21 -13.66 -10.99
N LEU A 182 -30.32 -12.35 -11.13
CA LEU A 182 -31.07 -11.75 -12.23
C LEU A 182 -30.30 -11.98 -13.54
N SER A 183 -30.89 -12.77 -14.45
CA SER A 183 -30.27 -13.13 -15.73
C SER A 183 -31.21 -12.85 -16.90
N GLY A 184 -30.64 -12.85 -18.11
CA GLY A 184 -31.42 -12.76 -19.34
C GLY A 184 -32.16 -11.43 -19.54
N ALA A 185 -33.47 -11.49 -19.78
CA ALA A 185 -34.28 -10.35 -20.18
C ALA A 185 -34.53 -9.34 -19.04
N VAL A 186 -34.56 -9.79 -17.78
CA VAL A 186 -34.70 -8.91 -16.61
C VAL A 186 -33.45 -8.05 -16.45
N GLN A 187 -32.28 -8.68 -16.50
CA GLN A 187 -31.01 -7.97 -16.42
C GLN A 187 -30.89 -6.99 -17.57
N GLU A 188 -31.28 -7.37 -18.81
CA GLU A 188 -31.26 -6.47 -19.97
C GLU A 188 -32.11 -5.21 -19.77
N ARG A 189 -33.27 -5.33 -19.10
CA ARG A 189 -34.14 -4.19 -18.79
C ARG A 189 -33.58 -3.32 -17.67
N LEU A 190 -33.05 -3.93 -16.60
CA LEU A 190 -32.41 -3.21 -15.50
C LEU A 190 -31.14 -2.46 -15.96
N SER A 191 -30.32 -3.11 -16.80
CA SER A 191 -29.07 -2.57 -17.32
C SER A 191 -29.28 -1.56 -18.44
N GLY A 192 -30.28 -1.75 -19.31
CA GLY A 192 -30.58 -0.88 -20.45
C GLY A 192 -30.79 0.58 -20.06
N LEU A 193 -31.39 0.83 -18.89
CA LEU A 193 -31.62 2.17 -18.35
C LEU A 193 -30.38 2.80 -17.70
N ARG A 194 -29.32 2.03 -17.44
CA ARG A 194 -28.21 2.43 -16.56
C ARG A 194 -26.81 2.29 -17.18
N LYS A 195 -26.67 1.69 -18.37
CA LYS A 195 -25.38 1.56 -19.10
C LYS A 195 -24.57 2.86 -19.19
N TYR A 196 -25.23 3.99 -19.50
CA TYR A 196 -24.57 5.30 -19.55
C TYR A 196 -24.16 5.82 -18.17
N ARG A 197 -24.89 5.44 -17.11
CA ARG A 197 -24.56 5.83 -15.72
C ARG A 197 -23.35 5.07 -15.20
N VAL A 198 -23.16 3.80 -15.57
CA VAL A 198 -21.98 3.02 -15.14
C VAL A 198 -20.70 3.67 -15.64
N ALA A 199 -20.63 4.03 -16.93
CA ALA A 199 -19.44 4.68 -17.51
C ALA A 199 -19.14 6.04 -16.85
N ALA A 200 -20.17 6.84 -16.56
CA ALA A 200 -20.01 8.12 -15.87
C ALA A 200 -19.60 7.96 -14.40
N ARG A 201 -20.29 7.06 -13.66
CA ARG A 201 -20.05 6.84 -12.23
C ARG A 201 -18.72 6.16 -11.92
N ARG A 202 -18.18 5.41 -12.87
CA ARG A 202 -16.86 4.77 -12.76
C ARG A 202 -15.73 5.76 -12.47
N MET A 203 -15.88 7.00 -12.94
CA MET A 203 -14.90 8.08 -12.78
C MET A 203 -15.36 9.16 -11.79
N ASP A 204 -16.45 8.90 -11.04
CA ASP A 204 -17.01 9.85 -10.11
C ASP A 204 -16.09 10.12 -8.91
N GLY A 205 -16.30 11.26 -8.25
CA GLY A 205 -15.56 11.62 -7.04
C GLY A 205 -14.07 11.90 -7.24
N ASP A 206 -13.67 12.36 -8.44
CA ASP A 206 -12.27 12.64 -8.81
C ASP A 206 -11.32 11.45 -8.51
N ARG A 207 -11.78 10.26 -8.90
CA ARG A 207 -11.11 8.99 -8.70
C ARG A 207 -9.63 9.04 -9.07
N ALA A 208 -9.28 9.62 -10.22
CA ALA A 208 -7.91 9.67 -10.72
C ALA A 208 -6.97 10.43 -9.76
N ALA A 209 -7.46 11.49 -9.13
CA ALA A 209 -6.69 12.26 -8.15
C ALA A 209 -6.67 11.62 -6.75
N ARG A 210 -7.63 10.76 -6.41
CA ARG A 210 -7.83 10.23 -5.05
C ARG A 210 -7.45 8.77 -4.85
N ALA A 211 -7.74 7.89 -5.80
CA ALA A 211 -7.60 6.44 -5.67
C ALA A 211 -6.17 5.98 -5.36
N TRP A 212 -5.15 6.62 -5.94
CA TRP A 212 -3.75 6.29 -5.66
C TRP A 212 -3.36 6.53 -4.19
N LYS A 213 -4.02 7.46 -3.50
CA LYS A 213 -3.77 7.80 -2.08
C LYS A 213 -4.13 6.65 -1.13
N PHE A 214 -5.00 5.73 -1.56
CA PHE A 214 -5.32 4.52 -0.81
C PHE A 214 -4.11 3.58 -0.69
N PHE A 215 -3.22 3.59 -1.67
CA PHE A 215 -2.04 2.73 -1.68
C PHE A 215 -0.83 3.39 -1.02
N GLU A 216 -0.97 4.61 -0.48
CA GLU A 216 0.08 5.27 0.29
C GLU A 216 -0.08 5.00 1.78
N ALA A 217 1.03 4.68 2.45
CA ALA A 217 1.07 4.48 3.88
C ALA A 217 0.74 5.78 4.64
N GLU A 218 0.30 5.64 5.89
CA GLU A 218 0.18 6.77 6.79
C GLU A 218 1.58 7.35 7.07
N PRO A 219 1.81 8.65 6.82
CA PRO A 219 3.14 9.21 6.95
C PRO A 219 3.55 9.25 8.42
N ARG A 220 4.73 8.72 8.73
CA ARG A 220 5.34 8.84 10.06
C ARG A 220 5.90 10.25 10.25
N PRO A 221 5.72 10.90 11.42
CA PRO A 221 6.28 12.23 11.67
C PRO A 221 7.82 12.22 11.66
N PRO A 222 8.46 13.31 11.19
CA PRO A 222 9.92 13.41 11.15
C PRO A 222 10.50 13.51 12.57
N MET A 223 11.68 12.93 12.76
CA MET A 223 12.42 12.97 14.02
C MET A 223 13.73 13.76 13.88
N ARG A 224 14.12 14.42 14.97
CA ARG A 224 15.39 15.17 15.04
C ARG A 224 16.58 14.22 14.90
N TRP A 225 17.52 14.53 14.01
CA TRP A 225 18.78 13.79 13.86
C TRP A 225 19.94 14.61 14.41
N PRO A 226 20.43 14.34 15.63
CA PRO A 226 21.58 15.04 16.16
C PRO A 226 22.87 14.53 15.50
N ILE A 227 23.64 15.43 14.89
CA ILE A 227 25.00 15.13 14.42
C ILE A 227 25.98 15.51 15.53
N THR A 228 26.76 14.54 15.99
CA THR A 228 27.80 14.79 17.00
C THR A 228 29.03 15.44 16.34
N PRO A 229 29.56 16.54 16.90
CA PRO A 229 30.81 17.13 16.42
C PRO A 229 31.98 16.17 16.63
N ALA A 230 32.99 16.24 15.76
CA ALA A 230 34.23 15.51 15.96
C ALA A 230 34.88 15.93 17.30
N PRO A 231 35.25 14.98 18.18
CA PRO A 231 35.89 15.31 19.45
C PRO A 231 37.26 15.96 19.22
N ALA A 232 37.73 16.70 20.23
CA ALA A 232 39.11 17.21 20.21
C ALA A 232 40.09 16.03 20.20
N SER A 233 41.12 16.13 19.36
CA SER A 233 42.11 15.05 19.21
C SER A 233 43.10 15.04 20.39
N ALA A 234 43.75 13.90 20.63
CA ALA A 234 44.84 13.82 21.63
C ALA A 234 46.01 14.79 21.30
N GLY A 235 46.21 15.08 20.01
CA GLY A 235 47.16 16.09 19.55
C GLY A 235 46.78 17.49 20.04
N ASP A 236 45.51 17.88 19.92
CA ASP A 236 45.01 19.20 20.35
C ASP A 236 45.27 19.44 21.84
N TRP A 237 45.04 18.40 22.66
CA TRP A 237 45.32 18.43 24.10
C TRP A 237 46.81 18.54 24.42
N ARG A 238 47.65 17.77 23.73
CA ARG A 238 49.11 17.85 23.88
C ARG A 238 49.62 19.25 23.56
N ASP A 239 49.16 19.83 22.46
CA ASP A 239 49.58 21.16 22.02
C ASP A 239 49.12 22.25 23.00
N ALA A 240 47.91 22.12 23.55
CA ALA A 240 47.39 23.02 24.57
C ALA A 240 48.22 22.95 25.86
N VAL A 241 48.55 21.75 26.35
CA VAL A 241 49.31 21.56 27.59
C VAL A 241 50.76 22.04 27.43
N ILE A 242 51.47 21.54 26.41
CA ILE A 242 52.87 21.91 26.17
C ILE A 242 53.00 23.40 25.89
N GLY A 243 52.12 23.95 25.06
CA GLY A 243 52.13 25.37 24.73
C GLY A 243 51.86 26.25 25.95
N SER A 244 50.90 25.88 26.80
CA SER A 244 50.56 26.65 28.00
C SER A 244 51.72 26.63 29.02
N VAL A 245 52.34 25.47 29.24
CA VAL A 245 53.50 25.34 30.14
C VAL A 245 54.68 26.16 29.62
N ALA A 246 55.02 26.05 28.33
CA ALA A 246 56.12 26.81 27.73
C ALA A 246 55.87 28.33 27.77
N THR A 247 54.62 28.77 27.57
CA THR A 247 54.23 30.18 27.65
C THR A 247 54.38 30.71 29.08
N LEU A 248 53.85 29.99 30.07
CA LEU A 248 53.95 30.38 31.48
C LEU A 248 55.41 30.43 31.97
N ALA A 249 56.22 29.44 31.61
CA ALA A 249 57.64 29.42 31.92
C ALA A 249 58.38 30.61 31.29
N SER A 250 58.08 30.93 30.02
CA SER A 250 58.68 32.06 29.30
C SER A 250 58.30 33.41 29.93
N ILE A 251 57.03 33.59 30.32
CA ILE A 251 56.57 34.78 31.04
C ILE A 251 57.29 34.91 32.38
N GLY A 252 57.42 33.81 33.14
CA GLY A 252 58.14 33.79 34.41
C GLY A 252 59.60 34.22 34.26
N CYS A 253 60.32 33.69 33.26
CA CYS A 253 61.69 34.10 32.97
C CYS A 253 61.80 35.59 32.60
N LEU A 254 60.86 36.12 31.81
CA LEU A 254 60.84 37.53 31.42
C LEU A 254 60.58 38.48 32.61
N VAL A 255 59.79 38.05 33.60
CA VAL A 255 59.56 38.83 34.83
C VAL A 255 60.83 38.87 35.70
N VAL A 256 61.53 37.74 35.83
CA VAL A 256 62.78 37.64 36.62
C VAL A 256 63.94 38.43 35.99
N ALA A 257 63.98 38.51 34.66
CA ALA A 257 65.05 39.22 33.93
C ALA A 257 65.02 40.76 34.07
N GLY A 258 63.97 41.34 34.68
CA GLY A 258 63.80 42.78 34.82
C GLY A 258 63.22 43.44 33.57
N SER A 259 62.26 44.35 33.74
CA SER A 259 61.46 44.86 32.60
C SER A 259 61.99 46.17 32.03
N MET A 260 62.37 46.15 30.74
CA MET A 260 62.46 47.35 29.92
C MET A 260 61.06 47.72 29.39
N MET A 261 60.76 49.01 29.22
CA MET A 261 59.46 49.49 28.74
C MET A 261 59.02 48.82 27.41
N GLY A 262 59.97 48.47 26.54
CA GLY A 262 59.72 47.74 25.30
C GLY A 262 59.16 46.33 25.49
N VAL A 263 59.55 45.61 26.55
CA VAL A 263 59.04 44.27 26.87
C VAL A 263 57.57 44.35 27.28
N VAL A 264 57.18 45.38 28.04
CA VAL A 264 55.79 45.61 28.46
C VAL A 264 54.91 45.91 27.24
N ILE A 265 55.35 46.82 26.37
CA ILE A 265 54.61 47.16 25.14
C ILE A 265 54.48 45.92 24.23
N GLY A 266 55.58 45.18 24.02
CA GLY A 266 55.58 43.96 23.23
C GLY A 266 54.64 42.88 23.79
N MET A 267 54.60 42.71 25.12
CA MET A 267 53.67 41.78 25.78
C MET A 267 52.22 42.21 25.61
N VAL A 268 51.88 43.50 25.70
CA VAL A 268 50.50 43.98 25.47
C VAL A 268 50.05 43.66 24.04
N PHE A 269 50.89 43.94 23.03
CA PHE A 269 50.58 43.59 21.64
C PHE A 269 50.47 42.07 21.44
N ALA A 270 51.34 41.29 22.06
CA ALA A 270 51.30 39.83 22.00
C ALA A 270 50.03 39.26 22.65
N VAL A 271 49.57 39.82 23.77
CA VAL A 271 48.34 39.39 24.46
C VAL A 271 47.10 39.78 23.66
N VAL A 272 46.99 41.04 23.21
CA VAL A 272 45.83 41.50 22.43
C VAL A 272 45.77 40.79 21.08
N GLY A 273 46.89 40.71 20.37
CA GLY A 273 47.02 39.96 19.12
C GLY A 273 46.72 38.47 19.32
N GLY A 274 47.24 37.88 20.40
CA GLY A 274 46.99 36.49 20.78
C GLY A 274 45.51 36.20 21.05
N LEU A 275 44.79 37.10 21.74
CA LEU A 275 43.36 36.96 21.99
C LEU A 275 42.52 37.05 20.70
N LEU A 276 42.88 37.98 19.80
CA LEU A 276 42.23 38.09 18.49
C LEU A 276 42.52 36.87 17.61
N ALA A 277 43.77 36.41 17.59
CA ALA A 277 44.20 35.21 16.88
C ALA A 277 43.48 33.97 17.42
N PHE A 278 43.33 33.85 18.74
CA PHE A 278 42.57 32.81 19.40
C PHE A 278 41.10 32.81 18.97
N ARG A 279 40.42 33.96 19.06
CA ARG A 279 39.00 34.07 18.65
C ARG A 279 38.79 33.74 17.18
N GLY A 280 39.63 34.26 16.29
CA GLY A 280 39.56 33.96 14.86
C GLY A 280 39.85 32.48 14.56
N THR A 281 40.86 31.90 15.21
CA THR A 281 41.23 30.49 15.04
C THR A 281 40.15 29.55 15.57
N ALA A 282 39.58 29.83 16.74
CA ALA A 282 38.49 29.04 17.31
C ALA A 282 37.24 29.06 16.43
N ALA A 283 36.89 30.22 15.87
CA ALA A 283 35.79 30.34 14.91
C ALA A 283 36.07 29.55 13.62
N CYS A 284 37.24 29.74 12.99
CA CYS A 284 37.61 28.98 11.78
C CYS A 284 37.62 27.47 12.03
N GLN A 285 38.16 27.01 13.17
CA GLN A 285 38.17 25.60 13.54
C GLN A 285 36.76 25.07 13.83
N ALA A 286 35.86 25.88 14.38
CA ALA A 286 34.47 25.49 14.58
C ALA A 286 33.76 25.23 13.24
N TYR A 287 33.93 26.12 12.24
CA TYR A 287 33.39 25.88 10.89
C TYR A 287 34.07 24.70 10.19
N ALA A 288 35.39 24.54 10.33
CA ALA A 288 36.11 23.42 9.75
C ALA A 288 35.62 22.08 10.35
N ARG A 289 35.41 22.03 11.67
CA ARG A 289 34.84 20.84 12.34
C ARG A 289 33.39 20.60 11.99
N HIS A 290 32.57 21.65 11.88
CA HIS A 290 31.21 21.52 11.38
C HIS A 290 31.22 20.90 9.97
N GLY A 291 32.02 21.44 9.04
CA GLY A 291 32.15 20.90 7.68
C GLY A 291 32.67 19.47 7.65
N TYR A 292 33.69 19.17 8.45
CA TYR A 292 34.24 17.81 8.58
C TYR A 292 33.22 16.83 9.17
N SER A 293 32.49 17.21 10.22
CA SER A 293 31.44 16.38 10.82
C SER A 293 30.31 16.10 9.83
N VAL A 294 29.88 17.09 9.05
CA VAL A 294 28.88 16.90 8.00
C VAL A 294 29.41 15.97 6.90
N TRP A 295 30.63 16.21 6.41
CA TRP A 295 31.26 15.39 5.37
C TRP A 295 31.49 13.94 5.82
N TRP A 296 31.95 13.74 7.05
CA TRP A 296 32.14 12.41 7.64
C TRP A 296 30.84 11.61 7.68
N ASN A 297 29.72 12.30 7.95
CA ASN A 297 28.41 11.69 7.90
C ASN A 297 27.97 11.28 6.48
N TYR A 298 28.52 11.88 5.43
CA TYR A 298 28.27 11.50 4.03
C TYR A 298 29.24 10.45 3.49
N GLN A 299 30.16 9.91 4.29
CA GLN A 299 31.02 8.83 3.81
C GLN A 299 30.24 7.55 3.55
N VAL A 300 30.59 6.88 2.45
CA VAL A 300 30.07 5.56 2.09
C VAL A 300 30.80 4.54 2.95
N TYR A 301 30.07 3.84 3.81
CA TYR A 301 30.59 2.70 4.58
C TYR A 301 30.37 1.39 3.81
N PRO A 302 31.30 0.43 3.89
CA PRO A 302 31.09 -0.91 3.33
C PRO A 302 29.81 -1.50 3.95
N HIS A 303 28.83 -1.81 3.09
CA HIS A 303 27.46 -2.13 3.51
C HIS A 303 27.40 -3.43 4.31
N GLN A 304 26.65 -3.38 5.41
CA GLN A 304 26.04 -4.56 6.03
C GLN A 304 24.77 -4.94 5.23
N GLN A 305 24.36 -6.20 5.33
CA GLN A 305 23.27 -6.86 4.58
C GLN A 305 22.13 -5.93 4.14
N GLU A 306 21.81 -5.92 2.84
CA GLU A 306 20.76 -5.05 2.26
C GLU A 306 19.40 -5.29 2.92
N THR A 307 18.88 -4.27 3.60
CA THR A 307 17.54 -4.31 4.19
C THR A 307 16.48 -3.83 3.18
N ALA A 308 15.20 -4.18 3.43
CA ALA A 308 14.08 -3.63 2.65
C ALA A 308 14.08 -2.09 2.63
N PHE A 309 14.55 -1.49 3.72
CA PHE A 309 14.71 -0.06 3.88
C PHE A 309 15.73 0.55 2.89
N ASP A 310 16.88 -0.11 2.72
CA ASP A 310 17.95 0.35 1.83
C ASP A 310 17.48 0.37 0.36
N ARG A 311 16.73 -0.66 -0.04
CA ARG A 311 16.16 -0.78 -1.38
C ARG A 311 15.12 0.31 -1.66
N MET A 312 14.28 0.65 -0.67
CA MET A 312 13.31 1.75 -0.80
C MET A 312 14.02 3.10 -1.01
N VAL A 313 15.09 3.38 -0.25
CA VAL A 313 15.88 4.61 -0.44
C VAL A 313 16.41 4.67 -1.87
N ASP A 314 17.03 3.59 -2.32
CA ASP A 314 17.59 3.53 -3.67
C ASP A 314 16.53 3.68 -4.76
N GLN A 315 15.35 3.06 -4.60
CA GLN A 315 14.24 3.20 -5.53
C GLN A 315 13.73 4.65 -5.61
N CYS A 316 13.53 5.33 -4.48
CA CYS A 316 13.07 6.72 -4.49
C CYS A 316 14.05 7.67 -5.19
N PHE A 317 15.36 7.43 -5.07
CA PHE A 317 16.38 8.21 -5.77
C PHE A 317 16.41 7.91 -7.28
N ARG A 318 16.15 6.66 -7.69
CA ARG A 318 15.98 6.31 -9.11
C ARG A 318 14.74 6.97 -9.70
N ASP A 319 13.61 6.92 -8.99
CA ASP A 319 12.34 7.53 -9.41
C ASP A 319 12.45 9.05 -9.55
N ALA A 320 13.30 9.70 -8.75
CA ALA A 320 13.60 11.12 -8.86
C ALA A 320 14.49 11.48 -10.08
N GLY A 321 14.81 10.51 -10.95
CA GLY A 321 15.57 10.74 -12.19
C GLY A 321 17.09 10.85 -12.01
N GLN A 322 17.65 10.39 -10.88
CA GLN A 322 19.08 10.57 -10.56
C GLN A 322 19.98 9.43 -11.10
N THR A 323 19.58 8.75 -12.18
CA THR A 323 20.29 7.56 -12.71
C THR A 323 21.66 7.90 -13.31
N ALA A 324 21.80 9.01 -14.02
CA ALA A 324 23.09 9.46 -14.58
C ALA A 324 24.09 9.92 -13.50
N GLU A 325 23.61 10.21 -12.29
CA GLU A 325 24.37 10.82 -11.20
C GLU A 325 24.39 9.91 -9.95
N TRP A 326 24.18 8.61 -10.18
CA TRP A 326 24.00 7.61 -9.14
C TRP A 326 25.18 7.55 -8.15
N GLU A 327 26.41 7.68 -8.65
CA GLU A 327 27.63 7.65 -7.84
C GLU A 327 27.76 8.90 -6.96
N MET A 328 27.38 10.07 -7.46
CA MET A 328 27.49 11.33 -6.73
C MET A 328 26.55 11.38 -5.51
N THR A 329 25.43 10.66 -5.58
CA THR A 329 24.44 10.61 -4.49
C THR A 329 24.72 9.49 -3.50
N ALA A 330 25.72 8.63 -3.75
CA ALA A 330 26.01 7.46 -2.92
C ALA A 330 26.26 7.83 -1.46
N GLY A 331 27.02 8.90 -1.20
CA GLY A 331 27.28 9.38 0.16
C GLY A 331 26.04 9.88 0.89
N TYR A 332 25.15 10.59 0.18
CA TYR A 332 23.90 11.10 0.74
C TYR A 332 22.88 9.97 0.98
N ARG A 333 22.79 9.00 0.06
CA ARG A 333 21.96 7.81 0.22
C ARG A 333 22.43 6.97 1.41
N ALA A 334 23.74 6.72 1.54
CA ALA A 334 24.30 6.02 2.70
C ALA A 334 24.00 6.75 4.02
N TYR A 335 24.11 8.08 4.03
CA TYR A 335 23.71 8.90 5.17
C TYR A 335 22.22 8.71 5.54
N LEU A 336 21.31 8.79 4.55
CA LEU A 336 19.88 8.64 4.79
C LEU A 336 19.52 7.24 5.29
N LYS A 337 20.09 6.19 4.68
CA LYS A 337 19.89 4.80 5.11
C LYS A 337 20.23 4.64 6.59
N ARG A 338 21.42 5.06 7.00
CA ARG A 338 21.87 5.00 8.40
C ARG A 338 21.02 5.87 9.33
N ARG A 339 20.71 7.11 8.92
CA ARG A 339 19.89 8.03 9.70
C ARG A 339 18.53 7.40 10.00
N LEU A 340 17.85 6.91 8.98
CA LEU A 340 16.49 6.40 9.11
C LEU A 340 16.46 5.07 9.88
N GLN A 341 17.41 4.16 9.63
CA GLN A 341 17.55 2.92 10.39
C GLN A 341 17.76 3.17 11.89
N TRP A 342 18.57 4.18 12.25
CA TRP A 342 18.74 4.53 13.66
C TRP A 342 17.48 5.24 14.20
N GLN A 343 16.99 6.30 13.56
CA GLN A 343 15.85 7.06 14.10
C GLN A 343 14.57 6.23 14.33
N TYR A 344 14.26 5.30 13.43
CA TYR A 344 12.99 4.59 13.43
C TYR A 344 13.12 3.11 13.82
N GLY A 345 14.33 2.56 13.81
CA GLY A 345 14.57 1.15 14.13
C GLY A 345 13.94 0.18 13.13
N PRO A 346 14.02 -1.13 13.40
CA PRO A 346 13.49 -2.17 12.51
C PRO A 346 11.95 -2.33 12.57
N ALA A 347 11.29 -1.72 13.55
CA ALA A 347 9.86 -1.91 13.80
C ALA A 347 8.95 -1.05 12.90
N VAL A 348 9.50 -0.07 12.18
CA VAL A 348 8.72 0.84 11.34
C VAL A 348 8.63 0.32 9.91
N HIS A 349 7.42 0.32 9.36
CA HIS A 349 7.21 -0.10 7.99
C HIS A 349 7.86 0.91 7.01
N PRO A 350 8.71 0.47 6.06
CA PRO A 350 9.42 1.39 5.16
C PRO A 350 8.49 2.37 4.43
N GLY A 351 7.32 1.92 4.01
CA GLY A 351 6.32 2.73 3.32
C GLY A 351 5.93 4.02 4.07
N GLU A 352 5.90 4.01 5.41
CA GLU A 352 5.55 5.19 6.23
C GLU A 352 6.57 6.33 6.12
N LEU A 353 7.81 6.01 5.74
CA LEU A 353 8.92 6.96 5.60
C LEU A 353 9.23 7.28 4.12
N ARG A 354 8.50 6.68 3.18
CA ARG A 354 8.68 6.91 1.74
C ARG A 354 8.54 8.38 1.37
N TRP A 355 7.61 9.11 1.98
CA TRP A 355 7.41 10.55 1.75
C TRP A 355 8.68 11.36 2.08
N LEU A 356 9.32 11.05 3.21
CA LEU A 356 10.52 11.73 3.71
C LEU A 356 11.71 11.47 2.78
N VAL A 357 11.86 10.22 2.32
CA VAL A 357 12.90 9.84 1.36
C VAL A 357 12.69 10.53 0.01
N ARG A 358 11.45 10.55 -0.52
CA ARG A 358 11.12 11.27 -1.77
C ARG A 358 11.44 12.75 -1.67
N TRP A 359 11.12 13.38 -0.54
CA TRP A 359 11.46 14.77 -0.30
C TRP A 359 12.97 14.99 -0.26
N HIS A 360 13.72 14.13 0.43
CA HIS A 360 15.19 14.20 0.46
C HIS A 360 15.83 13.98 -0.91
N ALA A 361 15.28 13.08 -1.73
CA ALA A 361 15.71 12.88 -3.11
C ALA A 361 15.46 14.14 -3.96
N ALA A 362 14.29 14.77 -3.83
CA ALA A 362 14.01 16.04 -4.51
C ALA A 362 14.92 17.18 -4.00
N ARG A 363 15.19 17.23 -2.69
CA ARG A 363 16.08 18.22 -2.05
C ARG A 363 17.52 18.06 -2.50
N SER A 364 18.04 16.84 -2.63
CA SER A 364 19.41 16.59 -3.09
C SER A 364 19.62 17.08 -4.53
N ALA A 365 18.59 16.99 -5.39
CA ALA A 365 18.63 17.57 -6.72
C ALA A 365 18.73 19.11 -6.67
N ARG A 366 17.96 19.77 -5.80
CA ARG A 366 17.96 21.25 -5.66
C ARG A 366 19.23 21.81 -5.02
N LEU A 367 19.76 21.16 -3.99
CA LEU A 367 20.98 21.61 -3.32
C LEU A 367 22.22 21.56 -4.24
N ARG A 368 22.17 20.73 -5.28
CA ARG A 368 23.26 20.62 -6.26
C ARG A 368 23.22 21.73 -7.30
N SER A 369 22.03 22.18 -7.72
CA SER A 369 21.92 23.31 -8.65
C SER A 369 22.28 24.65 -8.02
N SER A 370 22.39 24.72 -6.69
CA SER A 370 22.80 25.93 -5.97
C SER A 370 23.64 25.55 -4.76
N PRO A 371 24.99 25.45 -4.90
CA PRO A 371 25.84 25.18 -3.76
C PRO A 371 25.64 26.26 -2.70
N PRO A 372 25.59 25.90 -1.41
CA PRO A 372 25.36 26.87 -0.35
C PRO A 372 26.47 27.92 -0.38
N ALA A 373 26.06 29.20 -0.41
CA ALA A 373 27.01 30.31 -0.31
C ALA A 373 27.85 30.16 0.97
N THR A 374 29.16 30.40 0.86
CA THR A 374 30.03 30.38 2.03
C THR A 374 29.57 31.46 3.01
N PRO A 375 29.30 31.12 4.29
CA PRO A 375 28.76 32.10 5.22
C PRO A 375 29.73 33.28 5.39
N PRO A 376 29.24 34.53 5.42
CA PRO A 376 30.08 35.73 5.56
C PRO A 376 30.87 35.71 6.88
N GLU A 377 30.38 34.97 7.88
CA GLU A 377 31.03 34.75 9.17
C GLU A 377 32.40 34.07 9.04
N ILE A 378 32.60 33.19 8.04
CA ILE A 378 33.89 32.53 7.81
C ILE A 378 34.94 33.55 7.36
N HIS A 379 34.57 34.45 6.45
CA HIS A 379 35.47 35.51 5.97
C HIS A 379 35.85 36.45 7.11
N ARG A 380 34.88 36.84 7.95
CA ARG A 380 35.14 37.67 9.15
C ARG A 380 36.07 36.97 10.14
N ALA A 381 35.85 35.69 10.41
CA ALA A 381 36.71 34.89 11.28
C ALA A 381 38.15 34.79 10.75
N ASN A 382 38.30 34.59 9.43
CA ASN A 382 39.60 34.53 8.79
C ASN A 382 40.35 35.88 8.85
N ASN A 383 39.65 36.98 8.59
CA ASN A 383 40.23 38.32 8.70
C ASN A 383 40.66 38.64 10.14
N LEU A 384 39.85 38.26 11.14
CA LEU A 384 40.19 38.42 12.55
C LEU A 384 41.42 37.59 12.94
N ARG A 385 41.52 36.36 12.43
CA ARG A 385 42.68 35.50 12.61
C ARG A 385 43.94 36.13 12.04
N ILE A 386 43.89 36.63 10.80
CA ILE A 386 45.03 37.28 10.13
C ILE A 386 45.47 38.51 10.92
N ALA A 387 44.54 39.40 11.28
CA ALA A 387 44.84 40.60 12.06
C ALA A 387 45.45 40.26 13.44
N GLY A 388 44.91 39.25 14.12
CA GLY A 388 45.44 38.78 15.39
C GLY A 388 46.85 38.19 15.27
N VAL A 389 47.11 37.37 14.25
CA VAL A 389 48.44 36.79 13.98
C VAL A 389 49.46 37.88 13.70
N LEU A 390 49.10 38.89 12.90
CA LEU A 390 49.98 40.02 12.61
C LEU A 390 50.28 40.84 13.88
N GLY A 391 49.27 41.14 14.70
CA GLY A 391 49.45 41.84 15.96
C GLY A 391 50.29 41.06 16.97
N TRP A 392 50.10 39.74 17.04
CA TRP A 392 50.88 38.85 17.89
C TRP A 392 52.35 38.79 17.44
N ALA A 393 52.59 38.58 16.13
CA ALA A 393 53.93 38.54 15.56
C ALA A 393 54.67 39.87 15.78
N PHE A 394 53.98 41.00 15.64
CA PHE A 394 54.53 42.32 15.92
C PHE A 394 54.97 42.45 17.39
N GLY A 395 54.15 41.99 18.34
CA GLY A 395 54.51 41.94 19.75
C GLY A 395 55.74 41.08 20.03
N VAL A 396 55.82 39.88 19.44
CA VAL A 396 56.98 38.98 19.56
C VAL A 396 58.26 39.61 19.01
N VAL A 397 58.19 40.29 17.86
CA VAL A 397 59.35 40.97 17.26
C VAL A 397 59.87 42.08 18.17
N ILE A 398 59.00 42.87 18.80
CA ILE A 398 59.41 43.91 19.76
C ILE A 398 60.17 43.28 20.95
N VAL A 399 59.69 42.16 21.49
CA VAL A 399 60.37 41.47 22.59
C VAL A 399 61.69 40.86 22.12
N LEU A 400 61.78 40.32 20.92
CA LEU A 400 63.02 39.78 20.37
C LEU A 400 64.09 40.87 20.15
N MET A 401 63.68 42.05 19.66
CA MET A 401 64.57 43.20 19.47
C MET A 401 65.14 43.76 20.78
N SER A 402 64.55 43.42 21.92
CA SER A 402 65.09 43.75 23.25
C SER A 402 66.22 42.82 23.72
N GLY A 403 66.64 41.84 22.90
CA GLY A 403 67.75 40.92 23.18
C GLY A 403 67.38 39.67 23.97
N ASN A 404 66.09 39.43 24.20
CA ASN A 404 65.62 38.32 25.02
C ASN A 404 65.38 37.05 24.20
N VAL A 405 66.30 36.07 24.28
CA VAL A 405 66.20 34.77 23.57
C VAL A 405 64.94 33.98 23.99
N VAL A 406 64.43 34.22 25.20
CA VAL A 406 63.17 33.65 25.72
C VAL A 406 61.96 34.02 24.84
N ALA A 407 62.04 35.09 24.04
CA ALA A 407 60.98 35.49 23.11
C ALA A 407 60.65 34.41 22.07
N ALA A 408 61.63 33.60 21.63
CA ALA A 408 61.40 32.52 20.67
C ALA A 408 60.61 31.36 21.30
N VAL A 409 60.91 31.02 22.56
CA VAL A 409 60.17 30.01 23.33
C VAL A 409 58.75 30.49 23.64
N LEU A 410 58.60 31.78 23.97
CA LEU A 410 57.30 32.41 24.14
C LEU A 410 56.48 32.36 22.84
N ALA A 411 57.10 32.62 21.70
CA ALA A 411 56.42 32.57 20.41
C ALA A 411 55.96 31.15 20.06
N GLY A 412 56.84 30.17 20.14
CA GLY A 412 56.49 28.76 19.88
C GLY A 412 55.43 28.24 20.86
N GLY A 413 55.63 28.51 22.16
CA GLY A 413 54.72 28.09 23.22
C GLY A 413 53.33 28.72 23.08
N SER A 414 53.26 30.04 22.87
CA SER A 414 51.97 30.74 22.78
C SER A 414 51.21 30.39 21.51
N TRP A 415 51.89 30.13 20.39
CA TRP A 415 51.24 29.65 19.17
C TRP A 415 50.65 28.24 19.33
N LEU A 416 51.41 27.32 19.96
CA LEU A 416 50.91 25.97 20.27
C LEU A 416 49.73 26.02 21.24
N ALA A 417 49.79 26.87 22.27
CA ALA A 417 48.71 27.09 23.21
C ALA A 417 47.46 27.63 22.51
N ILE A 418 47.60 28.69 21.71
CA ILE A 418 46.50 29.29 20.94
C ILE A 418 45.84 28.23 20.05
N ARG A 419 46.63 27.45 19.30
CA ARG A 419 46.09 26.42 18.40
C ARG A 419 45.37 25.29 19.14
N GLY A 420 45.97 24.76 20.21
CA GLY A 420 45.41 23.65 20.99
C GLY A 420 44.16 24.04 21.78
N ILE A 421 44.19 25.19 22.48
CA ILE A 421 43.04 25.68 23.23
C ILE A 421 41.91 26.09 22.28
N ALA A 422 42.22 26.75 21.15
CA ALA A 422 41.21 27.10 20.15
C ALA A 422 40.52 25.83 19.63
N ALA A 423 41.28 24.76 19.41
CA ALA A 423 40.74 23.50 18.96
C ALA A 423 39.80 22.91 20.01
N ILE A 424 40.17 22.87 21.28
CA ILE A 424 39.27 22.37 22.34
C ILE A 424 37.99 23.23 22.44
N VAL A 425 38.12 24.55 22.46
CA VAL A 425 36.98 25.48 22.60
C VAL A 425 36.06 25.46 21.37
N ALA A 426 36.59 25.18 20.17
CA ALA A 426 35.81 25.10 18.93
C ALA A 426 34.77 23.97 18.90
N VAL A 427 34.82 22.98 19.80
CA VAL A 427 33.81 21.89 19.87
C VAL A 427 32.42 22.45 20.13
N THR A 428 32.27 23.37 21.08
CA THR A 428 30.95 23.87 21.52
C THR A 428 30.28 24.71 20.43
N PRO A 429 30.93 25.71 19.80
CA PRO A 429 30.34 26.43 18.66
C PRO A 429 30.06 25.52 17.45
N ALA A 430 30.90 24.52 17.18
CA ALA A 430 30.63 23.53 16.14
C ALA A 430 29.38 22.71 16.44
N ARG A 431 29.17 22.29 17.70
CA ARG A 431 27.95 21.64 18.15
C ARG A 431 26.72 22.52 17.94
N HIS A 432 26.79 23.79 18.35
CA HIS A 432 25.68 24.73 18.13
C HIS A 432 25.37 24.98 16.65
N LEU A 433 26.38 24.98 15.77
CA LEU A 433 26.16 25.06 14.33
C LEU A 433 25.46 23.81 13.79
N LEU A 434 25.88 22.62 14.24
CA LEU A 434 25.25 21.35 13.87
C LEU A 434 23.81 21.25 14.39
N ASP A 435 23.57 21.64 15.65
CA ASP A 435 22.24 21.68 16.26
C ASP A 435 21.31 22.63 15.49
N ARG A 436 21.77 23.84 15.16
CA ARG A 436 21.00 24.78 14.32
C ARG A 436 20.68 24.22 12.94
N GLY A 437 21.63 23.52 12.31
CA GLY A 437 21.41 22.86 11.03
C GLY A 437 20.39 21.71 11.14
N ALA A 438 20.46 20.92 12.20
CA ALA A 438 19.50 19.85 12.47
C ALA A 438 18.09 20.39 12.75
N ASP A 439 17.97 21.48 13.49
CA ASP A 439 16.68 22.12 13.80
C ASP A 439 16.05 22.75 12.55
N ALA A 440 16.85 23.40 11.71
CA ALA A 440 16.39 23.93 10.42
C ALA A 440 15.92 22.81 9.48
N LEU A 441 16.69 21.72 9.40
CA LEU A 441 16.31 20.55 8.60
C LEU A 441 14.99 19.93 9.11
N LEU A 442 14.85 19.78 10.42
CA LEU A 442 13.64 19.25 11.03
C LEU A 442 12.42 20.15 10.78
N ALA A 443 12.59 21.47 10.81
CA ALA A 443 11.51 22.41 10.48
C ALA A 443 11.06 22.28 9.01
N ASP A 444 12.01 22.12 8.08
CA ASP A 444 11.71 21.87 6.68
C ASP A 444 10.97 20.51 6.50
N GLU A 445 11.42 19.47 7.20
CA GLU A 445 10.78 18.14 7.20
C GLU A 445 9.35 18.19 7.74
N TRP A 446 9.12 18.94 8.81
CA TRP A 446 7.77 19.16 9.36
C TRP A 446 6.84 19.88 8.40
N THR A 447 7.37 20.88 7.67
CA THR A 447 6.59 21.61 6.67
C THR A 447 6.14 20.68 5.55
N GLU A 448 7.05 19.85 5.04
CA GLU A 448 6.69 18.87 4.01
C GLU A 448 5.78 17.76 4.56
N TYR A 449 5.98 17.32 5.80
CA TYR A 449 5.09 16.36 6.47
C TYR A 449 3.65 16.87 6.49
N GLN A 450 3.43 18.12 6.91
CA GLN A 450 2.11 18.74 6.95
C GLN A 450 1.51 18.84 5.54
N ARG A 451 2.31 19.25 4.56
CA ARG A 451 1.89 19.31 3.16
C ARG A 451 1.47 17.94 2.62
N TRP A 452 2.27 16.90 2.88
CA TRP A 452 1.99 15.54 2.41
C TRP A 452 0.77 14.95 3.10
N THR A 453 0.61 15.20 4.40
CA THR A 453 -0.59 14.83 5.16
C THR A 453 -1.83 15.51 4.60
N ALA A 454 -1.75 16.80 4.23
CA ALA A 454 -2.84 17.51 3.57
C ALA A 454 -3.17 16.93 2.18
N VAL A 455 -2.16 16.48 1.41
CA VAL A 455 -2.37 15.79 0.12
C VAL A 455 -3.08 14.45 0.30
N LEU A 456 -2.87 13.76 1.42
CA LEU A 456 -3.51 12.48 1.73
C LEU A 456 -4.85 12.60 2.48
N ALA A 457 -5.29 13.81 2.82
CA ALA A 457 -6.47 14.03 3.67
C ALA A 457 -7.80 13.56 3.03
N ASP A 458 -7.89 13.61 1.70
CA ASP A 458 -9.03 13.17 0.89
C ASP A 458 -8.91 11.72 0.40
N ARG A 459 -8.08 10.89 1.07
CA ARG A 459 -7.92 9.46 0.79
C ARG A 459 -9.31 8.78 0.75
N PRO A 460 -9.59 7.95 -0.27
CA PRO A 460 -10.86 7.24 -0.36
C PRO A 460 -10.94 6.13 0.69
N SER A 461 -12.18 5.80 1.09
CA SER A 461 -12.45 4.66 1.97
C SER A 461 -12.35 3.32 1.22
N ASP A 462 -12.22 2.20 1.93
CA ASP A 462 -12.22 0.87 1.30
C ASP A 462 -13.54 0.57 0.57
N ALA A 463 -14.68 1.01 1.12
CA ALA A 463 -15.97 0.89 0.46
C ALA A 463 -16.05 1.69 -0.86
N GLU A 464 -15.45 2.89 -0.90
CA GLU A 464 -15.35 3.69 -2.12
C GLU A 464 -14.45 3.01 -3.17
N MET A 465 -13.35 2.40 -2.73
CA MET A 465 -12.47 1.60 -3.60
C MET A 465 -13.18 0.37 -4.18
N GLU A 466 -13.96 -0.38 -3.38
CA GLU A 466 -14.77 -1.49 -3.92
C GLU A 466 -15.86 -0.99 -4.85
N HIS A 467 -16.50 0.13 -4.55
CA HIS A 467 -17.52 0.70 -5.42
C HIS A 467 -16.95 0.98 -6.82
N TRP A 468 -15.79 1.63 -6.91
CA TRP A 468 -15.12 1.86 -8.19
C TRP A 468 -14.74 0.56 -8.90
N LEU A 469 -14.21 -0.42 -8.17
CA LEU A 469 -13.86 -1.72 -8.74
C LEU A 469 -15.09 -2.50 -9.24
N ALA A 470 -16.21 -2.44 -8.53
CA ALA A 470 -17.48 -3.03 -8.95
C ALA A 470 -18.01 -2.38 -10.24
N MET A 471 -17.93 -1.04 -10.33
CA MET A 471 -18.29 -0.31 -11.54
C MET A 471 -17.36 -0.66 -12.72
N ASP A 472 -16.06 -0.82 -12.49
CA ASP A 472 -15.12 -1.28 -13.53
C ASP A 472 -15.45 -2.67 -14.04
N LYS A 473 -15.77 -3.62 -13.13
CA LYS A 473 -16.16 -4.99 -13.48
C LYS A 473 -17.42 -4.99 -14.34
N ALA A 474 -18.44 -4.22 -13.94
CA ALA A 474 -19.68 -4.07 -14.70
C ALA A 474 -19.41 -3.45 -16.09
N TYR A 475 -18.59 -2.41 -16.15
CA TYR A 475 -18.19 -1.78 -17.41
C TYR A 475 -17.47 -2.77 -18.34
N LEU A 476 -16.51 -3.54 -17.83
CA LEU A 476 -15.76 -4.52 -18.61
C LEU A 476 -16.65 -5.66 -19.13
N ARG A 477 -17.62 -6.10 -18.32
CA ARG A 477 -18.65 -7.06 -18.76
C ARG A 477 -19.47 -6.51 -19.93
N ASP A 478 -20.01 -5.31 -19.78
CA ASP A 478 -20.85 -4.67 -20.80
C ASP A 478 -20.07 -4.39 -22.09
N GLU A 479 -18.80 -4.03 -21.96
CA GLU A 479 -17.88 -3.85 -23.08
C GLU A 479 -17.61 -5.18 -23.80
N ALA A 480 -17.37 -6.27 -23.05
CA ALA A 480 -17.18 -7.61 -23.61
C ALA A 480 -18.43 -8.08 -24.36
N LEU A 481 -19.64 -7.81 -23.85
CA LEU A 481 -20.90 -8.12 -24.53
C LEU A 481 -21.05 -7.36 -25.85
N ARG A 482 -20.81 -6.04 -25.82
CA ARG A 482 -20.93 -5.18 -27.00
C ARG A 482 -19.97 -5.63 -28.11
N ARG A 483 -18.73 -5.95 -27.75
CA ARG A 483 -17.70 -6.43 -28.67
C ARG A 483 -18.00 -7.80 -29.25
N ALA A 484 -18.62 -8.67 -28.45
CA ALA A 484 -19.07 -9.98 -28.89
C ALA A 484 -20.38 -9.95 -29.70
N ASN A 485 -20.97 -8.76 -29.90
CA ASN A 485 -22.30 -8.54 -30.48
C ASN A 485 -23.38 -9.43 -29.81
N LEU A 486 -23.27 -9.58 -28.50
CA LEU A 486 -24.21 -10.33 -27.67
C LEU A 486 -25.08 -9.36 -26.88
N ARG A 487 -26.33 -9.76 -26.68
CA ARG A 487 -27.23 -9.12 -25.70
C ARG A 487 -27.22 -9.91 -24.41
N GLU A 488 -27.68 -9.30 -23.32
CA GLU A 488 -27.76 -9.97 -22.02
C GLU A 488 -28.70 -11.17 -22.03
N ARG A 489 -29.77 -11.14 -22.83
CA ARG A 489 -30.62 -12.31 -23.10
C ARG A 489 -29.93 -13.50 -23.78
N ASP A 490 -28.79 -13.27 -24.44
CA ASP A 490 -28.04 -14.33 -25.11
C ASP A 490 -27.08 -15.07 -24.15
N LEU A 491 -26.91 -14.53 -22.93
CA LEU A 491 -26.13 -15.14 -21.86
C LEU A 491 -26.96 -16.16 -21.09
N VAL A 492 -26.36 -17.32 -20.83
CA VAL A 492 -26.85 -18.28 -19.84
C VAL A 492 -26.38 -17.85 -18.45
N THR A 493 -25.10 -17.47 -18.33
CA THR A 493 -24.49 -16.87 -17.15
C THR A 493 -23.18 -16.18 -17.53
N TYR A 494 -22.58 -15.46 -16.59
CA TYR A 494 -21.25 -14.88 -16.75
C TYR A 494 -20.47 -14.98 -15.44
N VAL A 495 -19.14 -14.94 -15.55
CA VAL A 495 -18.24 -15.01 -14.41
C VAL A 495 -17.18 -13.93 -14.57
N VAL A 496 -16.92 -13.15 -13.52
CA VAL A 496 -15.85 -12.14 -13.50
C VAL A 496 -14.85 -12.50 -12.41
N LEU A 497 -13.63 -12.82 -12.82
CA LEU A 497 -12.50 -13.12 -11.92
C LEU A 497 -11.49 -11.97 -11.96
N THR A 498 -10.91 -11.66 -10.81
CA THR A 498 -9.86 -10.63 -10.69
C THR A 498 -8.60 -11.22 -10.10
N GLU A 499 -7.50 -11.09 -10.81
CA GLU A 499 -6.16 -11.46 -10.39
C GLU A 499 -5.34 -10.18 -10.13
N PRO A 500 -4.52 -10.10 -9.09
CA PRO A 500 -3.61 -8.97 -8.91
C PRO A 500 -2.64 -8.88 -10.10
N ALA A 501 -2.45 -7.68 -10.64
CA ALA A 501 -1.45 -7.49 -11.67
C ALA A 501 -0.02 -7.68 -11.10
N PRO A 502 0.93 -8.19 -11.90
CA PRO A 502 2.33 -8.29 -11.47
C PRO A 502 2.86 -6.93 -10.97
N PHE A 503 3.53 -6.95 -9.83
CA PHE A 503 4.13 -5.76 -9.19
C PHE A 503 3.13 -4.66 -8.76
N ALA A 504 1.82 -4.90 -8.82
CA ALA A 504 0.83 -3.94 -8.34
C ALA A 504 0.95 -3.73 -6.83
N ARG A 505 0.89 -2.47 -6.37
CA ARG A 505 0.87 -2.15 -4.93
C ARG A 505 -0.36 -2.75 -4.26
N LYS A 506 -0.19 -3.17 -3.01
CA LYS A 506 -1.24 -3.78 -2.19
C LYS A 506 -1.67 -2.79 -1.10
N GLY A 507 -2.97 -2.62 -0.92
CA GLY A 507 -3.55 -1.82 0.17
C GLY A 507 -4.60 -2.65 0.91
N ARG A 508 -4.57 -2.63 2.25
CA ARG A 508 -5.51 -3.38 3.08
C ARG A 508 -5.87 -2.55 4.31
N VAL A 509 -7.15 -2.49 4.66
CA VAL A 509 -7.60 -2.02 5.98
C VAL A 509 -7.56 -3.21 6.94
N THR A 510 -7.20 -3.01 8.21
CA THR A 510 -7.21 -4.08 9.23
C THR A 510 -8.52 -4.86 9.19
N ASN A 511 -8.44 -6.20 9.10
CA ASN A 511 -9.59 -7.11 8.94
C ASN A 511 -10.46 -6.93 7.68
N GLY A 512 -10.06 -6.06 6.75
CA GLY A 512 -10.72 -5.85 5.47
C GLY A 512 -10.14 -6.70 4.33
N PRO A 513 -10.83 -6.75 3.18
CA PRO A 513 -10.32 -7.38 1.97
C PRO A 513 -9.10 -6.63 1.41
N THR A 514 -8.27 -7.36 0.67
CA THR A 514 -7.07 -6.78 0.04
C THR A 514 -7.44 -6.10 -1.28
N ARG A 515 -6.97 -4.86 -1.48
CA ARG A 515 -7.04 -4.14 -2.75
C ARG A 515 -5.68 -4.07 -3.42
N TYR A 516 -5.70 -3.99 -4.74
CA TYR A 516 -4.50 -3.82 -5.56
C TYR A 516 -4.65 -2.61 -6.48
N GLU A 517 -3.52 -1.95 -6.77
CA GLU A 517 -3.50 -0.78 -7.66
C GLU A 517 -3.94 -1.13 -9.09
N ALA A 518 -3.67 -2.37 -9.51
CA ALA A 518 -4.02 -2.88 -10.82
C ALA A 518 -4.38 -4.38 -10.75
N TYR A 519 -5.25 -4.80 -11.65
CA TYR A 519 -5.76 -6.16 -11.75
C TYR A 519 -5.71 -6.66 -13.20
N HIS A 520 -5.54 -7.96 -13.38
CA HIS A 520 -6.02 -8.66 -14.56
C HIS A 520 -7.45 -9.13 -14.31
N VAL A 521 -8.39 -8.60 -15.09
CA VAL A 521 -9.80 -8.95 -15.01
C VAL A 521 -10.12 -9.94 -16.13
N TYR A 522 -10.63 -11.11 -15.76
CA TYR A 522 -11.12 -12.13 -16.67
C TYR A 522 -12.64 -12.10 -16.66
N VAL A 523 -13.24 -11.87 -17.83
CA VAL A 523 -14.68 -11.93 -18.03
C VAL A 523 -14.98 -13.15 -18.88
N PHE A 524 -15.69 -14.12 -18.29
CA PHE A 524 -16.21 -15.29 -18.98
C PHE A 524 -17.69 -15.07 -19.27
N LEU A 525 -18.05 -15.11 -20.55
CA LEU A 525 -19.43 -15.03 -21.04
C LEU A 525 -19.85 -16.42 -21.50
N LEU A 526 -20.81 -17.02 -20.79
CA LEU A 526 -21.29 -18.36 -21.10
C LEU A 526 -22.60 -18.23 -21.88
N THR A 527 -22.56 -18.63 -23.15
CA THR A 527 -23.70 -18.55 -24.08
C THR A 527 -24.22 -19.95 -24.40
N ARG A 528 -25.33 -20.05 -25.12
CA ARG A 528 -25.82 -21.36 -25.60
C ARG A 528 -24.87 -22.08 -26.58
N TYR A 529 -23.99 -21.34 -27.24
CA TYR A 529 -23.14 -21.85 -28.32
C TYR A 529 -21.69 -22.10 -27.88
N GLY A 530 -21.32 -21.66 -26.68
CA GLY A 530 -19.96 -21.76 -26.17
C GLY A 530 -19.63 -20.66 -25.17
N MET A 531 -18.36 -20.63 -24.78
CA MET A 531 -17.81 -19.70 -23.82
C MET A 531 -16.87 -18.71 -24.51
N ARG A 532 -16.97 -17.43 -24.12
CA ARG A 532 -16.05 -16.38 -24.56
C ARG A 532 -15.32 -15.82 -23.36
N THR A 533 -14.01 -15.69 -23.46
CA THR A 533 -13.17 -15.15 -22.39
C THR A 533 -12.51 -13.87 -22.85
N THR A 534 -12.55 -12.85 -22.01
CA THR A 534 -11.81 -11.61 -22.22
C THR A 534 -10.92 -11.34 -21.03
N ARG A 535 -9.61 -11.24 -21.24
CA ARG A 535 -8.63 -10.84 -20.23
C ARG A 535 -8.24 -9.39 -20.48
N THR A 536 -8.41 -8.52 -19.49
CA THR A 536 -8.08 -7.09 -19.60
C THR A 536 -7.21 -6.66 -18.42
N PHE A 537 -6.17 -5.86 -18.68
CA PHE A 537 -5.43 -5.18 -17.62
C PHE A 537 -6.20 -3.93 -17.20
N LEU A 538 -6.54 -3.82 -15.93
CA LEU A 538 -7.27 -2.71 -15.33
C LEU A 538 -6.39 -2.02 -14.30
N ARG A 539 -6.14 -0.72 -14.47
CA ARG A 539 -5.56 0.11 -13.42
C ARG A 539 -6.68 0.75 -12.60
N VAL A 540 -6.86 0.36 -11.35
CA VAL A 540 -7.97 0.84 -10.50
C VAL A 540 -7.77 2.29 -10.06
N THR A 541 -6.55 2.81 -10.10
CA THR A 541 -6.33 4.22 -9.76
C THR A 541 -6.87 5.17 -10.83
N THR A 542 -6.73 4.82 -12.11
CA THR A 542 -7.14 5.66 -13.24
C THR A 542 -8.40 5.16 -13.97
N GLY A 543 -8.79 3.91 -13.73
CA GLY A 543 -9.80 3.19 -14.50
C GLY A 543 -9.33 2.78 -15.90
N GLU A 544 -8.07 3.03 -16.28
CA GLU A 544 -7.59 2.71 -17.62
C GLU A 544 -7.56 1.20 -17.85
N THR A 545 -8.00 0.80 -19.04
CA THR A 545 -8.06 -0.60 -19.48
C THR A 545 -7.12 -0.80 -20.66
N THR A 546 -6.18 -1.74 -20.58
CA THR A 546 -5.20 -2.03 -21.63
C THR A 546 -5.03 -3.53 -21.85
N ASN A 547 -4.27 -3.91 -22.89
CA ASN A 547 -3.82 -5.28 -23.16
C ASN A 547 -4.97 -6.31 -23.16
N GLU A 548 -6.04 -5.99 -23.86
CA GLU A 548 -7.20 -6.88 -23.98
C GLU A 548 -6.84 -8.09 -24.85
N GLN A 549 -7.06 -9.29 -24.30
CA GLN A 549 -6.95 -10.56 -25.01
C GLN A 549 -8.32 -11.21 -25.03
N ARG A 550 -8.73 -11.74 -26.19
CA ARG A 550 -10.04 -12.33 -26.40
C ARG A 550 -9.91 -13.72 -26.98
N GLU A 551 -10.65 -14.65 -26.41
CA GLU A 551 -10.63 -16.03 -26.84
C GLU A 551 -12.05 -16.61 -26.82
N MET A 552 -12.33 -17.58 -27.70
CA MET A 552 -13.64 -18.22 -27.83
C MET A 552 -13.46 -19.72 -27.94
N PHE A 553 -14.28 -20.46 -27.18
CA PHE A 553 -14.21 -21.91 -27.08
C PHE A 553 -15.61 -22.53 -27.10
N THR A 554 -15.72 -23.70 -27.70
CA THR A 554 -16.89 -24.58 -27.52
C THR A 554 -16.78 -25.28 -26.17
N TYR A 555 -17.93 -25.65 -25.58
CA TYR A 555 -17.92 -26.38 -24.31
C TYR A 555 -17.18 -27.72 -24.41
N ASP A 556 -17.28 -28.37 -25.57
CA ASP A 556 -16.63 -29.66 -25.85
C ASP A 556 -15.09 -29.55 -25.95
N ALA A 557 -14.54 -28.33 -26.07
CA ALA A 557 -13.10 -28.09 -26.12
C ALA A 557 -12.46 -27.91 -24.73
N VAL A 558 -13.26 -27.69 -23.68
CA VAL A 558 -12.77 -27.57 -22.29
C VAL A 558 -12.47 -28.96 -21.76
N ALA A 559 -11.19 -29.26 -21.50
CA ALA A 559 -10.79 -30.59 -21.01
C ALA A 559 -10.84 -30.72 -19.51
N SER A 560 -10.46 -29.66 -18.80
CA SER A 560 -10.47 -29.64 -17.35
C SER A 560 -10.47 -28.22 -16.81
N ALA A 561 -11.23 -28.03 -15.74
CA ALA A 561 -11.05 -26.97 -14.78
C ALA A 561 -10.42 -27.61 -13.54
N SER A 562 -9.27 -27.12 -13.11
CA SER A 562 -8.55 -27.65 -11.95
C SER A 562 -8.25 -26.55 -10.96
N VAL A 563 -8.34 -26.91 -9.69
CA VAL A 563 -8.17 -25.99 -8.56
C VAL A 563 -7.12 -26.60 -7.66
N VAL A 564 -5.98 -25.94 -7.61
CA VAL A 564 -4.88 -26.35 -6.76
C VAL A 564 -4.91 -25.46 -5.53
N GLU A 565 -5.41 -26.01 -4.42
CA GLU A 565 -5.29 -25.37 -3.11
C GLU A 565 -3.90 -25.64 -2.54
N LYS A 566 -3.13 -24.57 -2.29
CA LYS A 566 -1.86 -24.65 -1.57
C LYS A 566 -2.12 -24.39 -0.09
N ARG A 567 -1.91 -25.41 0.74
CA ARG A 567 -2.06 -25.34 2.20
C ARG A 567 -0.72 -25.60 2.89
N SER A 568 -0.36 -24.78 3.86
CA SER A 568 0.81 -24.97 4.73
C SER A 568 0.33 -25.49 6.06
N ARG A 569 0.71 -26.72 6.39
CA ARG A 569 0.47 -27.30 7.71
C ARG A 569 1.78 -27.30 8.47
N ILE A 570 1.84 -26.52 9.55
CA ILE A 570 2.95 -26.54 10.49
C ILE A 570 2.53 -27.49 11.61
N PHE A 571 3.28 -28.57 11.79
CA PHE A 571 3.11 -29.47 12.91
C PHE A 571 4.07 -29.07 14.02
N GLY A 572 3.58 -29.01 15.25
CA GLY A 572 4.40 -28.79 16.44
C GLY A 572 5.31 -29.98 16.72
N THR A 573 6.28 -29.79 17.61
CA THR A 573 7.20 -30.83 18.09
C THR A 573 6.49 -32.08 18.64
N ASP A 574 5.23 -31.91 19.03
CA ASP A 574 4.38 -32.89 19.70
C ASP A 574 3.56 -33.73 18.70
N GLY A 575 3.77 -33.52 17.39
CA GLY A 575 3.00 -34.15 16.31
C GLY A 575 1.57 -33.59 16.15
N ARG A 576 1.14 -32.68 17.02
CA ARG A 576 -0.12 -31.96 16.89
C ARG A 576 0.01 -30.83 15.87
N LEU A 577 -1.05 -30.61 15.11
CA LEU A 577 -1.11 -29.56 14.10
C LEU A 577 -1.09 -28.21 14.81
N ALA A 578 0.00 -27.45 14.65
CA ALA A 578 0.23 -26.18 15.33
C ALA A 578 -0.37 -25.01 14.54
N ALA A 579 -0.39 -25.10 13.20
CA ALA A 579 -1.09 -24.16 12.34
C ALA A 579 -1.50 -24.82 11.01
N ASP A 580 -2.75 -24.63 10.59
CA ASP A 580 -3.22 -24.99 9.23
C ASP A 580 -3.49 -23.70 8.46
N ARG A 581 -2.57 -23.29 7.58
CA ARG A 581 -2.64 -22.01 6.87
C ARG A 581 -2.97 -22.22 5.40
N HIS A 582 -3.99 -21.55 4.90
CA HIS A 582 -4.25 -21.45 3.47
C HIS A 582 -3.21 -20.50 2.84
N ILE A 583 -2.38 -20.98 1.90
CA ILE A 583 -1.32 -20.20 1.25
C ILE A 583 -1.88 -19.49 0.01
N GLY A 584 -2.80 -20.15 -0.70
CA GLY A 584 -3.49 -19.59 -1.85
C GLY A 584 -4.09 -20.67 -2.74
N ARG A 585 -4.89 -20.25 -3.72
CA ARG A 585 -5.56 -21.11 -4.69
C ARG A 585 -5.15 -20.73 -6.09
N GLU A 586 -4.93 -21.73 -6.92
CA GLU A 586 -4.59 -21.55 -8.32
C GLU A 586 -5.65 -22.27 -9.16
N PHE A 587 -6.47 -21.48 -9.85
CA PHE A 587 -7.43 -21.99 -10.81
C PHE A 587 -6.77 -22.07 -12.17
N ARG A 588 -6.78 -23.25 -12.79
CA ARG A 588 -6.34 -23.46 -14.17
C ARG A 588 -7.45 -24.05 -15.01
N LEU A 589 -7.78 -23.35 -16.08
CA LEU A 589 -8.66 -23.82 -17.14
C LEU A 589 -7.82 -24.26 -18.35
N THR A 590 -7.90 -25.54 -18.69
CA THR A 590 -7.15 -26.14 -19.79
C THR A 590 -8.06 -26.76 -20.84
N LEU A 591 -7.70 -26.53 -22.10
CA LEU A 591 -8.37 -27.13 -23.26
C LEU A 591 -7.88 -28.55 -23.53
N VAL A 592 -8.63 -29.28 -24.36
CA VAL A 592 -8.27 -30.63 -24.85
C VAL A 592 -6.95 -30.64 -25.61
N ASN A 593 -6.55 -29.51 -26.20
CA ASN A 593 -5.25 -29.38 -26.87
C ASN A 593 -4.07 -29.13 -25.91
N GLY A 594 -4.29 -29.13 -24.59
CA GLY A 594 -3.27 -28.87 -23.57
C GLY A 594 -2.95 -27.39 -23.33
N THR A 595 -3.62 -26.46 -24.01
CA THR A 595 -3.41 -25.01 -23.81
C THR A 595 -4.12 -24.54 -22.54
N CYS A 596 -3.40 -23.83 -21.66
CA CYS A 596 -3.99 -23.15 -20.51
C CYS A 596 -4.50 -21.77 -20.94
N ILE A 597 -5.80 -21.56 -20.78
CA ILE A 597 -6.51 -20.33 -21.19
C ILE A 597 -6.50 -19.31 -20.07
N ALA A 598 -6.82 -19.79 -18.87
CA ALA A 598 -6.95 -18.95 -17.70
C ALA A 598 -6.20 -19.64 -16.56
N GLU A 599 -5.16 -18.96 -16.08
CA GLU A 599 -4.50 -19.26 -14.83
C GLU A 599 -4.80 -18.07 -13.91
N VAL A 600 -5.70 -18.27 -12.95
CA VAL A 600 -6.07 -17.24 -11.98
C VAL A 600 -5.51 -17.67 -10.63
N ARG A 601 -4.61 -16.85 -10.09
CA ARG A 601 -3.99 -17.10 -8.79
C ARG A 601 -4.63 -16.21 -7.74
N GLU A 602 -5.34 -16.83 -6.81
CA GLU A 602 -5.69 -16.25 -5.52
C GLU A 602 -4.50 -16.50 -4.58
N ASN A 603 -3.43 -15.70 -4.69
CA ASN A 603 -2.26 -15.85 -3.83
C ASN A 603 -2.00 -14.59 -2.99
N SER A 604 -1.97 -14.80 -1.67
CA SER A 604 -1.04 -14.09 -0.79
C SER A 604 0.38 -14.53 -1.14
N ARG A 605 1.29 -13.55 -1.24
CA ARG A 605 2.67 -13.66 -1.74
C ARG A 605 2.79 -13.71 -3.26
N ALA A 606 2.95 -12.51 -3.82
CA ALA A 606 4.01 -12.32 -4.80
C ALA A 606 5.29 -12.92 -4.18
N ARG A 607 5.92 -13.85 -4.90
CA ARG A 607 7.18 -14.51 -4.59
C ARG A 607 8.22 -13.50 -4.05
N SER A 608 8.33 -13.37 -2.73
CA SER A 608 9.43 -12.75 -2.03
C SER A 608 10.03 -13.80 -1.10
N ASP A 609 11.26 -14.24 -1.39
CA ASP A 609 12.04 -15.21 -0.61
C ASP A 609 12.54 -14.67 0.74
N ASP A 610 12.00 -13.56 1.27
CA ASP A 610 12.41 -13.04 2.58
C ASP A 610 11.49 -13.59 3.69
N ALA A 611 11.65 -14.89 3.95
CA ALA A 611 11.20 -15.50 5.20
C ALA A 611 12.21 -15.19 6.31
N ALA A 612 12.21 -13.97 6.84
CA ALA A 612 12.86 -13.67 8.11
C ALA A 612 12.37 -12.35 8.73
N ASN A 613 11.74 -12.48 9.90
CA ASN A 613 11.67 -11.49 10.99
C ASN A 613 10.67 -10.33 10.85
N GLY A 614 9.42 -10.63 11.20
CA GLY A 614 8.45 -9.71 11.80
C GLY A 614 7.47 -10.53 12.67
N PRO A 615 7.09 -10.06 13.88
CA PRO A 615 6.18 -10.80 14.73
C PRO A 615 4.75 -10.73 14.20
N LEU A 616 4.16 -11.92 14.01
CA LEU A 616 2.74 -12.25 14.21
C LEU A 616 1.70 -11.23 13.71
N ASP A 617 1.27 -11.36 12.45
CA ASP A 617 -0.09 -11.02 12.06
C ASP A 617 -0.82 -12.32 11.72
N GLU A 618 -1.48 -12.87 12.75
CA GLU A 618 -2.53 -13.88 12.65
C GLU A 618 -3.80 -13.20 12.13
N ASP A 619 -3.95 -13.03 10.82
CA ASP A 619 -5.24 -12.67 10.25
C ASP A 619 -5.49 -13.57 9.03
N ASP A 620 -6.36 -14.56 9.25
CA ASP A 620 -6.94 -15.41 8.21
C ASP A 620 -7.46 -14.52 7.07
N GLU A 621 -6.91 -14.73 5.85
CA GLU A 621 -7.52 -14.18 4.65
C GLU A 621 -8.91 -14.80 4.53
N ALA A 622 -9.95 -13.99 4.77
CA ALA A 622 -11.32 -14.42 4.57
C ALA A 622 -11.45 -14.95 3.13
N PRO A 623 -12.01 -16.16 2.92
CA PRO A 623 -12.18 -16.71 1.58
C PRO A 623 -12.98 -15.72 0.72
N ASN A 624 -12.44 -15.35 -0.44
CA ASN A 624 -13.17 -14.49 -1.36
C ASN A 624 -14.32 -15.32 -1.96
N SER A 625 -15.50 -15.21 -1.37
CA SER A 625 -16.69 -15.96 -1.81
C SER A 625 -16.99 -15.85 -3.32
N ARG A 626 -16.67 -14.70 -3.93
CA ARG A 626 -16.79 -14.48 -5.37
C ARG A 626 -15.90 -15.42 -6.20
N PHE A 627 -14.71 -15.74 -5.71
CA PHE A 627 -13.80 -16.69 -6.35
C PHE A 627 -14.38 -18.11 -6.25
N ASP A 628 -14.88 -18.51 -5.08
CA ASP A 628 -15.48 -19.83 -4.85
C ASP A 628 -16.70 -20.08 -5.76
N SER A 629 -17.58 -19.08 -5.89
CA SER A 629 -18.76 -19.18 -6.74
C SER A 629 -18.43 -19.24 -8.23
N ALA A 630 -17.49 -18.41 -8.68
CA ALA A 630 -16.99 -18.42 -10.05
C ALA A 630 -16.38 -19.78 -10.43
N LEU A 631 -15.60 -20.35 -9.52
CA LEU A 631 -14.92 -21.63 -9.65
C LEU A 631 -15.91 -22.78 -9.83
N ARG A 632 -16.95 -22.84 -8.98
CA ARG A 632 -18.00 -23.87 -9.07
C ARG A 632 -18.74 -23.86 -10.40
N VAL A 633 -19.03 -22.67 -10.94
CA VAL A 633 -19.68 -22.54 -12.26
C VAL A 633 -18.76 -23.10 -13.35
N LEU A 634 -17.47 -22.75 -13.34
CA LEU A 634 -16.51 -23.22 -14.33
C LEU A 634 -16.18 -24.73 -14.19
N GLU A 635 -16.16 -25.26 -12.97
CA GLU A 635 -16.04 -26.69 -12.70
C GLU A 635 -17.25 -27.47 -13.22
N ALA A 636 -18.48 -26.96 -13.01
CA ALA A 636 -19.68 -27.56 -13.56
C ALA A 636 -19.64 -27.58 -15.10
N VAL A 637 -19.16 -26.50 -15.73
CA VAL A 637 -18.99 -26.45 -17.18
C VAL A 637 -17.97 -27.46 -17.68
N ALA A 638 -16.83 -27.58 -17.00
CA ALA A 638 -15.77 -28.53 -17.39
C ALA A 638 -16.17 -29.99 -17.20
N THR A 639 -16.99 -30.29 -16.18
CA THR A 639 -17.44 -31.66 -15.88
C THR A 639 -18.65 -32.10 -16.69
N GLU A 640 -19.61 -31.20 -16.94
CA GLU A 640 -20.87 -31.51 -17.60
C GLU A 640 -20.86 -31.15 -19.10
N GLY A 641 -19.86 -30.39 -19.58
CA GLY A 641 -19.70 -30.03 -21.00
C GLY A 641 -20.89 -29.24 -21.54
N ARG A 642 -21.40 -29.60 -22.72
CA ARG A 642 -22.58 -28.95 -23.31
C ARG A 642 -23.87 -29.17 -22.50
N ASP A 643 -23.99 -30.31 -21.83
CA ASP A 643 -25.19 -30.69 -21.07
C ASP A 643 -25.35 -29.86 -19.79
N TRP A 644 -24.29 -29.17 -19.36
CA TRP A 644 -24.31 -28.20 -18.27
C TRP A 644 -25.50 -27.23 -18.37
N ILE A 645 -25.81 -26.71 -19.57
CA ILE A 645 -26.92 -25.74 -19.74
C ILE A 645 -28.25 -26.37 -19.35
N ALA A 646 -28.50 -27.60 -19.81
CA ALA A 646 -29.76 -28.30 -19.52
C ALA A 646 -29.88 -28.61 -18.03
N ARG A 647 -28.78 -29.05 -17.40
CA ARG A 647 -28.73 -29.32 -15.95
C ARG A 647 -28.83 -28.05 -15.12
N ASP A 648 -28.26 -26.94 -15.57
CA ASP A 648 -28.38 -25.64 -14.92
C ASP A 648 -29.83 -25.16 -14.96
N LEU A 649 -30.50 -25.28 -16.12
CA LEU A 649 -31.93 -25.00 -16.24
C LEU A 649 -32.78 -25.91 -15.33
N GLU A 650 -32.44 -27.19 -15.22
CA GLU A 650 -33.12 -28.11 -14.31
C GLU A 650 -32.89 -27.74 -12.83
N ARG A 651 -31.66 -27.36 -12.45
CA ARG A 651 -31.33 -26.85 -11.10
C ARG A 651 -32.15 -25.60 -10.80
N ARG A 652 -32.23 -24.64 -11.73
CA ARG A 652 -33.06 -23.43 -11.58
C ARG A 652 -34.55 -23.77 -11.45
N ARG A 653 -35.09 -24.69 -12.25
CA ARG A 653 -36.48 -25.15 -12.14
C ARG A 653 -36.78 -25.86 -10.81
N ARG A 654 -35.84 -26.66 -10.29
CA ARG A 654 -35.98 -27.30 -8.97
C ARG A 654 -35.98 -26.27 -7.85
N TRP A 655 -35.05 -25.34 -7.91
CA TRP A 655 -35.00 -24.22 -6.97
C TRP A 655 -36.30 -23.39 -7.01
N ALA A 656 -36.82 -23.08 -8.22
CA ALA A 656 -38.07 -22.34 -8.38
C ALA A 656 -39.29 -23.04 -7.76
N ARG A 657 -39.39 -24.38 -7.89
CA ARG A 657 -40.45 -25.15 -7.23
C ARG A 657 -40.36 -25.12 -5.71
N ASN A 658 -39.16 -25.17 -5.16
CA ASN A 658 -38.97 -25.15 -3.71
C ASN A 658 -39.31 -23.78 -3.09
N TRP A 659 -39.02 -22.68 -3.80
CA TRP A 659 -39.31 -21.33 -3.31
C TRP A 659 -40.82 -21.06 -3.15
N VAL A 660 -41.65 -21.55 -4.08
CA VAL A 660 -43.12 -21.36 -4.05
C VAL A 660 -43.81 -22.39 -3.16
N GLY A 661 -43.31 -23.63 -3.13
CA GLY A 661 -43.93 -24.75 -2.40
C GLY A 661 -44.07 -24.51 -0.89
N ASP A 662 -43.17 -23.73 -0.28
CA ASP A 662 -43.19 -23.44 1.15
C ASP A 662 -44.15 -22.30 1.55
N GLN A 663 -44.55 -21.42 0.62
CA GLN A 663 -45.60 -20.44 0.91
C GLN A 663 -47.00 -21.08 0.93
N ALA A 664 -47.23 -22.11 0.11
CA ALA A 664 -48.53 -22.78 0.01
C ALA A 664 -48.78 -23.83 1.11
N SER A 665 -47.73 -24.33 1.76
CA SER A 665 -47.83 -25.29 2.86
C SER A 665 -48.23 -24.61 4.18
N ASP A 666 -47.83 -23.35 4.39
CA ASP A 666 -48.11 -22.60 5.63
C ASP A 666 -49.51 -21.94 5.64
N ASP A 667 -50.09 -21.62 4.48
CA ASP A 667 -51.45 -21.07 4.37
C ASP A 667 -52.57 -22.13 4.59
N ARG A 668 -52.18 -23.41 4.76
CA ARG A 668 -53.08 -24.50 5.20
C ARG A 668 -53.00 -24.78 6.70
N SER A 669 -52.15 -24.07 7.43
CA SER A 669 -52.00 -24.14 8.89
C SER A 669 -52.94 -23.16 9.61
N GLY A 670 -54.23 -23.16 9.28
CA GLY A 670 -55.22 -22.43 10.09
C GLY A 670 -55.20 -22.92 11.55
N PRO A 671 -55.48 -22.06 12.54
CA PRO A 671 -55.29 -22.39 13.95
C PRO A 671 -56.22 -23.54 14.33
N ARG A 672 -55.65 -24.71 14.65
CA ARG A 672 -56.35 -25.75 15.39
C ARG A 672 -56.66 -25.20 16.78
N MET A 673 -57.87 -24.65 16.92
CA MET A 673 -58.52 -24.45 18.21
C MET A 673 -58.56 -25.77 18.96
N ASN A 674 -57.61 -25.96 19.89
CA ASN A 674 -57.74 -26.95 20.94
C ASN A 674 -58.72 -26.40 21.98
N LEU A 675 -59.99 -26.82 21.87
CA LEU A 675 -60.96 -26.76 22.95
C LEU A 675 -60.50 -27.73 24.05
N VAL A 676 -59.97 -27.17 25.14
CA VAL A 676 -59.70 -27.89 26.39
C VAL A 676 -60.97 -27.88 27.23
N ARG A 677 -61.29 -29.05 27.79
CA ARG A 677 -62.26 -29.25 28.87
C ARG A 677 -61.49 -29.52 30.16
#